data_AF-A0A2N7BHI0-F1
#
_entry.id   AF-A0A2N7BHI0-F1
#
_cell.length_a   1.000
_cell.length_b   1.000
_cell.length_c   1.000
_cell.angle_alpha   90.00
_cell.angle_beta   90.00
_cell.angle_gamma   90.00
#
_symmetry.space_group_name_H-M   'P 1'
#
loop_
_entity.id
_entity.type
_entity.pdbx_description
1 polymer ?
#
loop_
_entity_poly.entity_id
_entity_poly.type
_entity_poly.pdbx_seq_one_letter_code
_entity_poly.pdbx_strand_id
1 'polypeptide(L)'
;MKKIFCSLAIASLLAVNASFAQKPLTENDFYQLRTLPLPEDAILEVGGMTILPDGRMAVATRRGEIWMIENPYQKDGTQPYYKRFAQGLHEPLGLTYRNGSFYTSNRGELTKITDEDGDGRADVYEAVTSLPIVGNYHEYSYGPVFDADGNMLVTLNVGWVGYGASLTKWRGWLVKISPEGKIEPISAGLRSPSSYLINSSGDLFYSENQGDWVASGKVSQLKKGSFNGHGESLKWTSDPASPLKLTKDQLPDTGEPVATAGEKIPHYQYPACWFPHVLMGISTAGMVEDVNGYLGPHFKGQYFVGDQGHSKVMRMQLEKVNGEYQGACFPFREGWASGLLRLEWGLDGSLVGGMTSRGWSSTGKAPYAIQRLVWSGKTPFEMQEIHSKPDGFEIVFTKPVDKETAANPANYKVASFTYKYHHQYGSPIINTEESGIKGIVVSADGRKARLVLDGSFRKHYIYEIKPEGVKSADQESVLHPVGYYTLNAVAPGDQVAASQFTPFKATAAPMNHEHGAMQASTGKTASTGKATTNSKKRVTEMPADWAAPDQVLTIGTKPGLKFDVTELQVKAGSKVKLVFNNNDDMTHNCVIVAPGSVDEVGQKAIGLGLKGPDMQYVPNSPKVLFHTNLLQPESSESLYFTAPTQPGTYTYVCTYPGHHTLMQGKLVIVK
;
A
#
# COMPACT_ATOMS: atom_id res chain seq x y z
N MET A 1 -36.73 -52.53 -58.90
CA MET A 1 -35.80 -52.71 -57.77
C MET A 1 -35.05 -51.40 -57.55
N LYS A 2 -35.14 -50.85 -56.32
CA LYS A 2 -34.22 -49.94 -55.57
C LYS A 2 -33.47 -48.83 -56.35
N LYS A 3 -33.88 -47.54 -56.20
CA LYS A 3 -33.42 -46.53 -55.21
C LYS A 3 -31.93 -46.16 -55.31
N ILE A 4 -31.60 -44.88 -55.47
CA ILE A 4 -30.98 -44.00 -54.45
C ILE A 4 -30.83 -42.56 -54.98
N PHE A 5 -31.29 -41.62 -54.15
CA PHE A 5 -31.15 -40.15 -54.21
C PHE A 5 -29.70 -39.71 -53.95
N CYS A 6 -29.23 -38.64 -54.60
CA CYS A 6 -28.17 -37.79 -54.05
C CYS A 6 -28.46 -36.32 -54.37
N SER A 7 -29.05 -35.64 -53.38
CA SER A 7 -29.01 -34.18 -53.25
C SER A 7 -27.65 -33.79 -52.66
N LEU A 8 -26.97 -32.79 -53.22
CA LEU A 8 -25.91 -32.08 -52.49
C LEU A 8 -26.10 -30.58 -52.60
N ALA A 9 -26.03 -29.96 -51.43
CA ALA A 9 -26.40 -28.60 -51.12
C ALA A 9 -25.32 -27.60 -51.55
N ILE A 10 -25.79 -26.45 -52.06
CA ILE A 10 -25.00 -25.23 -52.16
C ILE A 10 -24.90 -24.65 -50.74
N ALA A 11 -23.77 -24.88 -50.08
CA ALA A 11 -23.46 -24.26 -48.80
C ALA A 11 -22.82 -22.87 -49.04
N SER A 12 -23.54 -21.85 -48.60
CA SER A 12 -23.12 -20.45 -48.51
C SER A 12 -21.89 -20.31 -47.60
N LEU A 13 -20.80 -19.76 -48.15
CA LEU A 13 -19.67 -19.24 -47.37
C LEU A 13 -20.10 -17.94 -46.65
N LEU A 14 -20.65 -18.09 -45.45
CA LEU A 14 -20.63 -17.04 -44.44
C LEU A 14 -19.31 -17.17 -43.68
N ALA A 15 -18.35 -16.30 -44.00
CA ALA A 15 -17.16 -16.13 -43.22
C ALA A 15 -17.56 -15.58 -41.84
N VAL A 16 -17.62 -16.45 -40.84
CA VAL A 16 -17.77 -16.06 -39.44
C VAL A 16 -16.45 -15.43 -39.01
N ASN A 17 -16.37 -14.10 -39.07
CA ASN A 17 -15.36 -13.34 -38.34
C ASN A 17 -15.69 -13.45 -36.84
N ALA A 18 -15.29 -14.54 -36.22
CA ALA A 18 -15.18 -14.59 -34.78
C ALA A 18 -14.03 -13.67 -34.37
N SER A 19 -14.34 -12.41 -34.04
CA SER A 19 -13.44 -11.56 -33.27
C SER A 19 -13.16 -12.27 -31.95
N PHE A 20 -12.06 -13.01 -31.88
CA PHE A 20 -11.53 -13.48 -30.61
C PHE A 20 -11.16 -12.23 -29.81
N ALA A 21 -12.00 -11.89 -28.83
CA ALA A 21 -11.68 -10.85 -27.86
C ALA A 21 -10.36 -11.24 -27.19
N GLN A 22 -9.30 -10.49 -27.47
CA GLN A 22 -7.99 -10.72 -26.87
C GLN A 22 -8.14 -10.59 -25.35
N LYS A 23 -7.68 -11.59 -24.61
CA LYS A 23 -7.70 -11.56 -23.15
C LYS A 23 -7.04 -10.26 -22.66
N PRO A 24 -7.63 -9.52 -21.72
CA PRO A 24 -7.00 -8.32 -21.16
C PRO A 24 -5.60 -8.65 -20.64
N LEU A 25 -4.64 -7.78 -20.99
CA LEU A 25 -3.27 -7.89 -20.48
C LEU A 25 -3.28 -7.66 -18.97
N THR A 26 -2.40 -8.37 -18.28
CA THR A 26 -2.25 -8.37 -16.83
C THR A 26 -0.81 -8.02 -16.46
N GLU A 27 -0.58 -7.66 -15.20
CA GLU A 27 0.77 -7.39 -14.69
C GLU A 27 1.76 -8.52 -15.01
N ASN A 28 1.32 -9.78 -14.94
CA ASN A 28 2.16 -10.96 -15.15
C ASN A 28 2.65 -11.12 -16.61
N ASP A 29 2.01 -10.46 -17.57
CA ASP A 29 2.48 -10.42 -18.96
C ASP A 29 3.73 -9.55 -19.13
N PHE A 30 3.96 -8.63 -18.18
CA PHE A 30 5.06 -7.66 -18.18
C PHE A 30 6.09 -7.90 -17.09
N TYR A 31 5.66 -8.27 -15.88
CA TYR A 31 6.52 -8.40 -14.71
C TYR A 31 6.28 -9.73 -14.00
N GLN A 32 7.23 -10.64 -14.14
CA GLN A 32 7.10 -12.03 -13.71
C GLN A 32 7.78 -12.26 -12.37
N LEU A 33 7.04 -12.85 -11.43
CA LEU A 33 7.58 -13.26 -10.15
C LEU A 33 8.28 -14.61 -10.27
N ARG A 34 9.46 -14.72 -9.67
CA ARG A 34 10.28 -15.94 -9.59
C ARG A 34 10.67 -16.19 -8.15
N THR A 35 10.15 -17.26 -7.57
CA THR A 35 10.44 -17.65 -6.19
C THR A 35 11.76 -18.41 -6.13
N LEU A 36 12.65 -17.98 -5.23
CA LEU A 36 13.84 -18.75 -4.91
C LEU A 36 13.42 -19.92 -4.01
N PRO A 37 13.80 -21.16 -4.34
CA PRO A 37 13.56 -22.27 -3.44
C PRO A 37 14.43 -22.13 -2.20
N LEU A 38 13.84 -22.46 -1.05
CA LEU A 38 14.46 -22.34 0.26
C LEU A 38 14.74 -23.76 0.82
N PRO A 39 15.87 -23.97 1.51
CA PRO A 39 16.10 -25.16 2.33
C PRO A 39 15.01 -25.32 3.41
N GLU A 40 14.71 -26.56 3.80
CA GLU A 40 13.66 -26.86 4.80
C GLU A 40 13.97 -26.25 6.18
N ASP A 41 15.25 -26.13 6.53
CA ASP A 41 15.76 -25.62 7.79
C ASP A 41 16.05 -24.10 7.78
N ALA A 42 15.99 -23.44 6.61
CA ALA A 42 16.27 -22.03 6.46
C ALA A 42 15.02 -21.16 6.65
N ILE A 43 14.72 -20.80 7.90
CA ILE A 43 13.64 -19.85 8.24
C ILE A 43 14.14 -18.41 8.05
N LEU A 44 14.06 -17.89 6.84
CA LEU A 44 14.73 -16.63 6.50
C LEU A 44 14.07 -15.38 7.09
N GLU A 45 12.73 -15.30 7.15
CA GLU A 45 12.00 -14.14 7.73
C GLU A 45 12.74 -12.80 7.50
N VAL A 46 12.94 -12.43 6.23
CA VAL A 46 13.99 -11.48 5.83
C VAL A 46 13.86 -10.13 6.56
N GLY A 47 14.85 -9.81 7.39
CA GLY A 47 14.97 -8.55 8.13
C GLY A 47 15.97 -7.58 7.52
N GLY A 48 16.96 -8.06 6.76
CA GLY A 48 17.93 -7.26 6.00
C GLY A 48 18.39 -8.03 4.77
N MET A 49 18.80 -7.34 3.71
CA MET A 49 19.23 -7.98 2.46
C MET A 49 20.23 -7.07 1.75
N THR A 50 21.24 -7.65 1.12
CA THR A 50 22.18 -6.92 0.27
C THR A 50 22.73 -7.83 -0.83
N ILE A 51 23.04 -7.24 -1.99
CA ILE A 51 23.67 -7.93 -3.12
C ILE A 51 25.17 -7.66 -3.09
N LEU A 52 25.98 -8.71 -3.13
CA LEU A 52 27.43 -8.61 -3.12
C LEU A 52 27.97 -8.35 -4.54
N PRO A 53 29.14 -7.69 -4.66
CA PRO A 53 29.76 -7.41 -5.96
C PRO A 53 30.07 -8.66 -6.80
N ASP A 54 30.25 -9.81 -6.16
CA ASP A 54 30.50 -11.10 -6.82
C ASP A 54 29.21 -11.80 -7.30
N GLY A 55 28.04 -11.21 -7.06
CA GLY A 55 26.74 -11.74 -7.46
C GLY A 55 26.09 -12.67 -6.44
N ARG A 56 26.71 -12.93 -5.29
CA ARG A 56 26.01 -13.55 -4.16
C ARG A 56 25.03 -12.56 -3.53
N MET A 57 24.11 -13.08 -2.73
CA MET A 57 23.18 -12.28 -1.92
C MET A 57 23.36 -12.67 -0.46
N ALA A 58 23.36 -11.68 0.43
CA ALA A 58 23.32 -11.93 1.87
C ALA A 58 21.97 -11.48 2.44
N VAL A 59 21.44 -12.26 3.36
CA VAL A 59 20.14 -12.03 4.00
C VAL A 59 20.29 -12.12 5.51
N ALA A 60 19.94 -11.05 6.20
CA ALA A 60 19.78 -11.05 7.65
C ALA A 60 18.35 -11.48 8.00
N THR A 61 18.22 -12.39 8.96
CA THR A 61 16.94 -12.97 9.37
C THR A 61 16.46 -12.35 10.67
N ARG A 62 15.15 -12.23 10.85
CA ARG A 62 14.57 -11.84 12.15
C ARG A 62 14.81 -12.85 13.28
N ARG A 63 15.52 -13.95 13.00
CA ARG A 63 15.99 -14.96 13.96
C ARG A 63 17.41 -14.73 14.44
N GLY A 64 18.09 -13.69 13.96
CA GLY A 64 19.41 -13.34 14.44
C GLY A 64 20.55 -13.96 13.65
N GLU A 65 20.33 -14.29 12.38
CA GLU A 65 21.30 -14.93 11.52
C GLU A 65 21.58 -14.08 10.28
N ILE A 66 22.74 -14.30 9.65
CA ILE A 66 23.02 -13.85 8.28
C ILE A 66 23.30 -15.09 7.43
N TRP A 67 22.60 -15.21 6.32
CA TRP A 67 22.74 -16.28 5.35
C TRP A 67 23.35 -15.75 4.06
N MET A 68 24.36 -16.45 3.55
CA MET A 68 24.92 -16.25 2.22
C MET A 68 24.18 -17.14 1.23
N ILE A 69 23.75 -16.56 0.12
CA ILE A 69 22.99 -17.20 -0.96
C ILE A 69 23.81 -17.12 -2.24
N GLU A 70 24.26 -18.27 -2.71
CA GLU A 70 24.98 -18.42 -3.97
C GLU A 70 23.99 -18.70 -5.11
N ASN A 71 24.33 -18.21 -6.31
CA ASN A 71 23.48 -18.27 -7.50
C ASN A 71 22.01 -17.85 -7.29
N PRO A 72 21.73 -16.67 -6.70
CA PRO A 72 20.34 -16.22 -6.48
C PRO A 72 19.57 -15.96 -7.79
N TYR A 73 20.28 -15.85 -8.92
CA TYR A 73 19.71 -15.55 -10.23
C TYR A 73 19.31 -16.80 -11.03
N GLN A 74 19.78 -17.99 -10.63
CA GLN A 74 19.49 -19.27 -11.28
C GLN A 74 19.78 -19.27 -12.80
N LYS A 75 20.90 -18.67 -13.23
CA LYS A 75 21.20 -18.35 -14.65
C LYS A 75 21.21 -19.57 -15.59
N ASP A 76 21.52 -20.75 -15.05
CA ASP A 76 21.62 -22.03 -15.75
C ASP A 76 20.56 -23.05 -15.26
N GLY A 77 19.58 -22.59 -14.49
CA GLY A 77 18.58 -23.45 -13.85
C GLY A 77 19.11 -24.22 -12.63
N THR A 78 20.36 -24.01 -12.21
CA THR A 78 20.85 -24.59 -10.95
C THR A 78 20.22 -23.89 -9.75
N GLN A 79 20.03 -24.65 -8.67
CA GLN A 79 19.38 -24.15 -7.47
C GLN A 79 20.34 -23.30 -6.64
N PRO A 80 19.83 -22.27 -5.93
CA PRO A 80 20.63 -21.50 -5.00
C PRO A 80 21.17 -22.39 -3.86
N TYR A 81 22.41 -22.12 -3.44
CA TYR A 81 23.02 -22.75 -2.28
C TYR A 81 23.07 -21.76 -1.12
N TYR A 82 22.74 -22.23 0.08
CA TYR A 82 22.60 -21.41 1.28
C TYR A 82 23.61 -21.85 2.33
N LYS A 83 24.38 -20.91 2.85
CA LYS A 83 25.32 -21.14 3.96
C LYS A 83 25.12 -20.06 5.02
N ARG A 84 24.89 -20.47 6.26
CA ARG A 84 24.84 -19.51 7.37
C ARG A 84 26.24 -18.93 7.60
N PHE A 85 26.32 -17.61 7.49
CA PHE A 85 27.52 -16.81 7.65
C PHE A 85 27.69 -16.34 9.11
N ALA A 86 26.61 -15.82 9.72
CA ALA A 86 26.62 -15.29 11.09
C ALA A 86 25.38 -15.75 11.88
N GLN A 87 25.48 -15.72 13.21
CA GLN A 87 24.38 -16.00 14.14
C GLN A 87 24.56 -15.26 15.48
N GLY A 88 23.50 -15.19 16.31
CA GLY A 88 23.57 -14.56 17.64
C GLY A 88 23.20 -13.08 17.66
N LEU A 89 22.66 -12.56 16.56
CA LEU A 89 22.21 -11.18 16.44
C LEU A 89 20.80 -10.98 17.03
N HIS A 90 20.51 -9.81 17.60
CA HIS A 90 19.18 -9.53 18.16
C HIS A 90 18.26 -8.86 17.13
N GLU A 91 17.55 -9.70 16.36
CA GLU A 91 16.60 -9.29 15.32
C GLU A 91 17.20 -8.21 14.38
N PRO A 92 18.21 -8.57 13.56
CA PRO A 92 18.85 -7.66 12.63
C PRO A 92 17.86 -7.13 11.58
N LEU A 93 17.77 -5.81 11.46
CA LEU A 93 16.86 -5.13 10.57
C LEU A 93 17.62 -4.16 9.67
N GLY A 94 17.96 -4.62 8.47
CA GLY A 94 18.88 -3.96 7.56
C GLY A 94 20.18 -4.77 7.47
N LEU A 95 20.87 -4.66 6.34
CA LEU A 95 22.13 -5.35 6.11
C LEU A 95 22.85 -4.63 4.98
N THR A 96 24.08 -4.19 5.21
CA THR A 96 24.89 -3.52 4.19
C THR A 96 26.28 -4.13 4.18
N TYR A 97 26.79 -4.49 3.00
CA TYR A 97 28.16 -4.97 2.83
C TYR A 97 29.08 -3.82 2.40
N ARG A 98 30.17 -3.59 3.13
CA ARG A 98 31.15 -2.54 2.81
C ARG A 98 32.53 -2.96 3.29
N ASN A 99 33.53 -2.79 2.41
CA ASN A 99 34.95 -2.99 2.72
C ASN A 99 35.27 -4.35 3.39
N GLY A 100 34.66 -5.45 2.92
CA GLY A 100 34.91 -6.78 3.47
C GLY A 100 33.99 -7.18 4.63
N SER A 101 33.26 -6.25 5.22
CA SER A 101 32.43 -6.50 6.40
C SER A 101 30.93 -6.28 6.12
N PHE A 102 30.10 -6.99 6.87
CA PHE A 102 28.68 -6.68 6.98
C PHE A 102 28.42 -5.70 8.12
N TYR A 103 27.46 -4.81 7.91
CA TYR A 103 26.95 -3.90 8.92
C TYR A 103 25.45 -4.09 9.04
N THR A 104 24.94 -4.18 10.27
CA THR A 104 23.52 -4.37 10.53
C THR A 104 23.13 -3.66 11.82
N SER A 105 22.01 -2.94 11.82
CA SER A 105 21.37 -2.54 13.07
C SER A 105 20.56 -3.70 13.63
N ASN A 106 20.99 -4.17 14.79
CA ASN A 106 20.22 -5.01 15.68
C ASN A 106 19.41 -4.11 16.62
N ARG A 107 18.47 -4.69 17.37
CA ARG A 107 17.59 -3.92 18.28
C ARG A 107 18.31 -2.88 19.15
N GLY A 108 19.40 -3.29 19.80
CA GLY A 108 20.16 -2.48 20.76
C GLY A 108 21.58 -2.10 20.32
N GLU A 109 21.99 -2.40 19.08
CA GLU A 109 23.38 -2.21 18.65
C GLU A 109 23.49 -2.08 17.13
N LEU A 110 24.36 -1.20 16.66
CA LEU A 110 24.87 -1.24 15.30
C LEU A 110 26.17 -2.05 15.29
N THR A 111 26.17 -3.18 14.58
CA THR A 111 27.26 -4.17 14.64
C THR A 111 27.93 -4.30 13.28
N LYS A 112 29.27 -4.32 13.28
CA LYS A 112 30.12 -4.70 12.15
C LYS A 112 30.54 -6.16 12.32
N ILE A 113 30.44 -6.94 11.26
CA ILE A 113 30.63 -8.39 11.27
C ILE A 113 31.60 -8.75 10.15
N THR A 114 32.71 -9.42 10.49
CA THR A 114 33.83 -9.68 9.57
C THR A 114 34.21 -11.15 9.59
N ASP A 115 34.56 -11.65 8.40
CA ASP A 115 35.24 -12.93 8.15
C ASP A 115 36.72 -12.58 7.90
N GLU A 116 37.58 -12.90 8.86
CA GLU A 116 39.00 -12.52 8.83
C GLU A 116 39.87 -13.57 8.14
N ASP A 117 39.45 -14.84 8.15
CA ASP A 117 40.21 -15.95 7.58
C ASP A 117 39.72 -16.42 6.20
N GLY A 118 38.57 -15.92 5.75
CA GLY A 118 37.98 -16.19 4.44
C GLY A 118 37.28 -17.54 4.34
N ASP A 119 36.96 -18.20 5.45
CA ASP A 119 36.27 -19.51 5.43
C ASP A 119 34.78 -19.41 5.07
N GLY A 120 34.26 -18.19 4.91
CA GLY A 120 32.86 -17.89 4.63
C GLY A 120 31.97 -17.91 5.86
N ARG A 121 32.51 -17.60 7.05
CA ARG A 121 31.80 -17.41 8.32
C ARG A 121 32.31 -16.18 9.05
N ALA A 122 31.47 -15.62 9.91
CA ALA A 122 31.85 -14.49 10.74
C ALA A 122 32.73 -14.92 11.92
N ASP A 123 33.90 -14.29 12.05
CA ASP A 123 34.84 -14.45 13.16
C ASP A 123 34.67 -13.37 14.22
N VAL A 124 34.45 -12.13 13.77
CA VAL A 124 34.46 -10.94 14.63
C VAL A 124 33.15 -10.19 14.54
N TYR A 125 32.60 -9.87 15.72
CA TYR A 125 31.41 -9.03 15.90
C TYR A 125 31.84 -7.79 16.71
N GLU A 126 31.94 -6.65 16.03
CA GLU A 126 32.36 -5.38 16.63
C GLU A 126 31.15 -4.47 16.80
N ALA A 127 30.86 -4.08 18.04
CA ALA A 127 29.87 -3.04 18.33
C ALA A 127 30.40 -1.68 17.85
N VAL A 128 29.80 -1.11 16.81
CA VAL A 128 30.10 0.27 16.40
C VAL A 128 29.56 1.23 17.46
N THR A 129 28.31 1.03 17.88
CA THR A 129 27.69 1.78 18.97
C THR A 129 26.47 1.05 19.52
N SER A 130 26.16 1.29 20.79
CA SER A 130 24.91 0.81 21.41
C SER A 130 23.76 1.77 21.09
N LEU A 131 22.62 1.19 20.72
CA LEU A 131 21.38 1.91 20.45
C LEU A 131 20.44 1.78 21.66
N PRO A 132 19.96 2.89 22.26
CA PRO A 132 19.10 2.83 23.43
C PRO A 132 17.82 2.01 23.20
N ILE A 133 17.49 1.06 24.08
CA ILE A 133 16.27 0.24 24.00
C ILE A 133 15.75 -0.10 25.41
N VAL A 134 14.43 -0.29 25.58
CA VAL A 134 13.82 -0.73 26.86
C VAL A 134 13.17 -2.12 26.77
N GLY A 135 13.39 -2.84 25.68
CA GLY A 135 12.86 -4.19 25.46
C GLY A 135 11.42 -4.24 24.95
N ASN A 136 10.84 -3.10 24.54
CA ASN A 136 9.50 -3.09 23.95
C ASN A 136 9.52 -3.75 22.55
N TYR A 137 8.51 -4.55 22.22
CA TYR A 137 8.51 -5.33 20.97
C TYR A 137 8.51 -4.46 19.70
N HIS A 138 8.11 -3.19 19.77
CA HIS A 138 7.99 -2.30 18.62
C HIS A 138 9.20 -1.37 18.43
N GLU A 139 10.17 -1.39 19.36
CA GLU A 139 11.42 -0.61 19.28
C GLU A 139 12.42 -1.25 18.31
N TYR A 140 12.10 -1.19 17.03
CA TYR A 140 12.97 -1.60 15.94
C TYR A 140 14.04 -0.54 15.63
N SER A 141 15.17 -1.00 15.13
CA SER A 141 16.28 -0.17 14.63
C SER A 141 16.58 -0.63 13.21
N TYR A 142 16.38 0.23 12.22
CA TYR A 142 16.53 -0.12 10.80
C TYR A 142 17.79 0.50 10.19
N GLY A 143 18.59 -0.27 9.44
CA GLY A 143 19.82 0.21 8.81
C GLY A 143 21.02 -0.74 8.89
N PRO A 144 22.24 -0.22 8.62
CA PRO A 144 22.53 1.17 8.26
C PRO A 144 22.43 1.44 6.75
N VAL A 145 22.13 2.68 6.38
CA VAL A 145 22.48 3.24 5.06
C VAL A 145 23.71 4.12 5.22
N PHE A 146 24.72 3.93 4.38
CA PHE A 146 25.93 4.74 4.44
C PHE A 146 25.78 6.03 3.65
N ASP A 147 26.25 7.14 4.20
CA ASP A 147 26.48 8.37 3.43
C ASP A 147 27.87 8.38 2.76
N ALA A 148 28.10 9.39 1.92
CA ALA A 148 29.34 9.56 1.17
C ALA A 148 30.58 9.72 2.08
N ASP A 149 30.40 10.26 3.29
CA ASP A 149 31.46 10.48 4.27
C ASP A 149 31.75 9.22 5.11
N GLY A 150 31.01 8.13 4.88
CA GLY A 150 31.17 6.88 5.62
C GLY A 150 30.39 6.80 6.93
N ASN A 151 29.54 7.79 7.23
CA ASN A 151 28.64 7.69 8.38
C ASN A 151 27.50 6.72 8.09
N MET A 152 26.96 6.15 9.16
CA MET A 152 25.87 5.18 9.14
C MET A 152 24.58 5.84 9.62
N LEU A 153 23.60 5.95 8.74
CA LEU A 153 22.26 6.40 9.08
C LEU A 153 21.46 5.22 9.63
N VAL A 154 20.69 5.45 10.71
CA VAL A 154 19.82 4.46 11.35
C VAL A 154 18.51 5.14 11.76
N THR A 155 17.36 4.54 11.44
CA THR A 155 16.07 4.98 12.00
C THR A 155 15.74 4.16 13.25
N LEU A 156 15.23 4.85 14.27
CA LEU A 156 14.85 4.25 15.55
C LEU A 156 13.34 4.38 15.71
N ASN A 157 12.61 3.28 15.72
CA ASN A 157 11.15 3.29 15.82
C ASN A 157 10.69 3.62 17.24
N VAL A 158 9.47 4.15 17.38
CA VAL A 158 8.81 4.25 18.69
C VAL A 158 8.35 2.88 19.19
N GLY A 159 8.30 2.69 20.51
CA GLY A 159 7.68 1.53 21.14
C GLY A 159 6.15 1.56 21.04
N TRP A 160 5.49 0.48 21.44
CA TRP A 160 4.03 0.35 21.44
C TRP A 160 3.49 0.03 22.83
N VAL A 161 2.60 0.87 23.34
CA VAL A 161 1.94 0.74 24.67
C VAL A 161 0.44 1.00 24.59
N GLY A 162 -0.17 0.64 23.46
CA GLY A 162 -1.54 1.04 23.07
C GLY A 162 -1.59 2.29 22.18
N TYR A 163 -0.47 2.99 22.09
CA TYR A 163 -0.14 4.04 21.14
C TYR A 163 1.39 4.03 20.96
N GLY A 164 1.91 4.74 19.97
CA GLY A 164 3.35 4.92 19.78
C GLY A 164 3.95 5.64 20.98
N ALA A 165 5.12 5.25 21.45
CA ALA A 165 5.77 5.90 22.58
C ALA A 165 7.28 5.95 22.45
N SER A 166 7.87 7.13 22.68
CA SER A 166 9.32 7.29 22.74
C SER A 166 9.81 7.00 24.17
N LEU A 167 10.05 5.72 24.45
CA LEU A 167 10.35 5.23 25.81
C LEU A 167 11.80 5.49 26.24
N THR A 168 12.72 5.54 25.28
CA THR A 168 14.14 5.87 25.52
C THR A 168 14.69 6.82 24.46
N LYS A 169 15.85 7.39 24.78
CA LYS A 169 16.46 8.47 24.02
C LYS A 169 16.57 8.11 22.54
N TRP A 170 16.13 9.06 21.71
CA TRP A 170 16.12 9.01 20.25
C TRP A 170 15.17 8.00 19.59
N ARG A 171 14.29 7.31 20.32
CA ARG A 171 13.21 6.55 19.67
C ARG A 171 12.23 7.51 18.97
N GLY A 172 11.89 7.21 17.72
CA GLY A 172 11.17 8.10 16.80
C GLY A 172 12.05 9.13 16.07
N TRP A 173 13.37 8.87 15.97
CA TRP A 173 14.33 9.72 15.27
C TRP A 173 15.11 8.97 14.19
N LEU A 174 15.58 9.72 13.20
CA LEU A 174 16.74 9.34 12.38
C LEU A 174 18.00 9.81 13.10
N VAL A 175 18.98 8.93 13.22
CA VAL A 175 20.31 9.26 13.73
C VAL A 175 21.39 8.99 12.68
N LYS A 176 22.45 9.77 12.72
CA LYS A 176 23.70 9.56 11.99
C LYS A 176 24.77 9.08 12.98
N ILE A 177 25.52 8.06 12.61
CA ILE A 177 26.54 7.44 13.45
C ILE A 177 27.88 7.51 12.73
N SER A 178 28.89 8.13 13.35
CA SER A 178 30.24 8.17 12.78
C SER A 178 30.88 6.77 12.74
N PRO A 179 31.94 6.53 11.94
CA PRO A 179 32.73 5.31 12.02
C PRO A 179 33.21 4.98 13.44
N GLU A 180 33.46 6.00 14.27
CA GLU A 180 33.86 5.91 15.67
C GLU A 180 32.67 5.69 16.64
N GLY A 181 31.45 5.54 16.14
CA GLY A 181 30.28 5.23 16.96
C GLY A 181 29.57 6.42 17.60
N LYS A 182 29.90 7.66 17.22
CA LYS A 182 29.26 8.86 17.77
C LYS A 182 27.88 9.08 17.13
N ILE A 183 26.84 9.17 17.96
CA ILE A 183 25.46 9.40 17.54
C ILE A 183 25.16 10.90 17.43
N GLU A 184 24.64 11.32 16.28
CA GLU A 184 24.08 12.63 15.99
C GLU A 184 22.58 12.50 15.61
N PRO A 185 21.63 13.08 16.37
CA PRO A 185 20.22 13.10 15.96
C PRO A 185 20.02 14.05 14.77
N ILE A 186 19.30 13.59 13.74
CA ILE A 186 19.11 14.34 12.49
C ILE A 186 17.70 14.90 12.38
N SER A 187 16.68 14.05 12.48
CA SER A 187 15.28 14.47 12.30
C SER A 187 14.36 13.68 13.23
N ALA A 188 13.30 14.34 13.69
CA ALA A 188 12.32 13.76 14.60
C ALA A 188 10.99 13.48 13.89
N GLY A 189 10.05 12.90 14.62
CA GLY A 189 8.69 12.71 14.16
C GLY A 189 8.48 11.44 13.35
N LEU A 190 9.34 10.45 13.52
CA LEU A 190 9.18 9.13 12.91
C LEU A 190 8.35 8.23 13.84
N ARG A 191 7.52 7.38 13.24
CA ARG A 191 6.76 6.36 13.98
C ARG A 191 7.46 5.02 13.84
N SER A 192 7.37 4.40 12.66
CA SER A 192 7.92 3.08 12.40
C SER A 192 8.39 2.87 10.98
N PRO A 193 9.33 3.71 10.51
CA PRO A 193 9.83 3.63 9.16
C PRO A 193 10.72 2.40 8.99
N SER A 194 10.30 1.48 8.13
CA SER A 194 11.04 0.23 7.88
C SER A 194 12.07 0.36 6.76
N SER A 195 12.03 1.43 5.96
CA SER A 195 12.96 1.65 4.86
C SER A 195 13.23 3.14 4.61
N TYR A 196 14.45 3.42 4.17
CA TYR A 196 14.94 4.72 3.77
C TYR A 196 16.15 4.53 2.86
N LEU A 197 16.44 5.53 2.03
CA LEU A 197 17.57 5.50 1.10
C LEU A 197 18.06 6.93 0.84
N ILE A 198 19.33 7.03 0.44
CA ILE A 198 19.84 8.24 -0.23
C ILE A 198 19.68 8.01 -1.73
N ASN A 199 18.94 8.89 -2.40
CA ASN A 199 18.67 8.73 -3.82
C ASN A 199 19.87 9.13 -4.68
N SER A 200 19.74 8.93 -6.00
CA SER A 200 20.74 9.30 -7.00
C SER A 200 21.13 10.79 -7.01
N SER A 201 20.30 11.65 -6.42
CA SER A 201 20.55 13.09 -6.27
C SER A 201 21.16 13.47 -4.91
N GLY A 202 21.42 12.50 -4.03
CA GLY A 202 21.98 12.73 -2.69
C GLY A 202 20.94 13.12 -1.63
N ASP A 203 19.65 13.11 -1.95
CA ASP A 203 18.57 13.42 -1.02
C ASP A 203 18.10 12.17 -0.27
N LEU A 204 17.91 12.29 1.04
CA LEU A 204 17.46 11.21 1.91
C LEU A 204 15.92 11.14 1.95
N PHE A 205 15.36 9.98 1.62
CA PHE A 205 13.94 9.70 1.70
C PHE A 205 13.66 8.51 2.59
N TYR A 206 12.48 8.51 3.21
CA TYR A 206 12.02 7.41 4.04
C TYR A 206 10.58 7.05 3.73
N SER A 207 10.25 5.76 3.86
CA SER A 207 8.87 5.28 3.85
C SER A 207 8.36 5.11 5.28
N GLU A 208 7.11 5.49 5.50
CA GLU A 208 6.45 5.42 6.80
C GLU A 208 5.16 4.61 6.71
N ASN A 209 4.86 3.87 7.78
CA ASN A 209 3.62 3.15 7.91
C ASN A 209 2.56 3.97 8.67
N GLN A 210 1.29 3.79 8.31
CA GLN A 210 0.15 4.36 9.02
C GLN A 210 0.20 4.01 10.52
N GLY A 211 -0.24 4.95 11.36
CA GLY A 211 -0.61 4.70 12.75
C GLY A 211 -1.04 5.98 13.44
N ASP A 212 -0.80 6.08 14.75
CA ASP A 212 -0.98 7.33 15.48
C ASP A 212 -0.15 8.45 14.85
N TRP A 213 -0.73 9.66 14.73
CA TRP A 213 -0.14 10.83 14.05
C TRP A 213 0.16 10.68 12.54
N VAL A 214 0.24 9.46 12.04
CA VAL A 214 0.55 9.14 10.65
C VAL A 214 -0.70 8.60 9.98
N ALA A 215 -1.40 9.50 9.30
CA ALA A 215 -2.70 9.22 8.69
C ALA A 215 -2.73 8.03 7.71
N SER A 216 -1.66 7.84 6.95
CA SER A 216 -1.57 6.82 5.90
C SER A 216 -0.10 6.51 5.57
N GLY A 217 0.13 5.50 4.74
CA GLY A 217 1.46 5.23 4.21
C GLY A 217 1.98 6.44 3.43
N LYS A 218 3.27 6.75 3.57
CA LYS A 218 3.86 7.91 2.89
C LYS A 218 5.35 7.74 2.64
N VAL A 219 5.86 8.51 1.68
CA VAL A 219 7.28 8.80 1.52
C VAL A 219 7.52 10.30 1.70
N SER A 220 8.51 10.65 2.52
CA SER A 220 8.93 12.03 2.74
C SER A 220 10.45 12.15 2.68
N GLN A 221 10.94 13.34 2.32
CA GLN A 221 12.35 13.68 2.47
C GLN A 221 12.70 13.83 3.96
N LEU A 222 13.87 13.37 4.41
CA LEU A 222 14.40 13.68 5.74
C LEU A 222 15.48 14.74 5.64
N LYS A 223 15.36 15.81 6.44
CA LYS A 223 16.33 16.90 6.53
C LYS A 223 16.74 17.08 7.98
N LYS A 224 17.97 17.53 8.21
CA LYS A 224 18.41 17.87 9.56
C LYS A 224 17.49 18.96 10.14
N GLY A 225 16.93 18.69 11.32
CA GLY A 225 15.97 19.58 11.99
C GLY A 225 14.53 19.49 11.48
N SER A 226 14.17 18.57 10.57
CA SER A 226 12.77 18.41 10.15
C SER A 226 11.94 17.65 11.17
N PHE A 227 10.64 17.96 11.22
CA PHE A 227 9.63 17.21 11.95
C PHE A 227 8.71 16.46 10.98
N ASN A 228 8.63 15.13 11.13
CA ASN A 228 7.97 14.25 10.16
C ASN A 228 6.56 13.78 10.58
N GLY A 229 6.01 14.41 11.62
CA GLY A 229 4.58 14.34 11.96
C GLY A 229 4.24 13.63 13.27
N HIS A 230 5.08 12.74 13.79
CA HIS A 230 4.78 11.96 14.99
C HIS A 230 5.23 12.62 16.30
N GLY A 231 4.29 13.00 17.17
CA GLY A 231 4.58 13.87 18.32
C GLY A 231 5.43 13.27 19.45
N GLU A 232 5.49 11.94 19.58
CA GLU A 232 6.08 11.30 20.77
C GLU A 232 7.60 11.48 20.90
N SER A 233 8.29 11.57 19.76
CA SER A 233 9.73 11.78 19.70
C SER A 233 10.16 13.18 20.17
N LEU A 234 9.22 14.14 20.23
CA LEU A 234 9.48 15.52 20.66
C LEU A 234 9.85 15.62 22.13
N LYS A 235 9.63 14.57 22.93
CA LYS A 235 10.12 14.47 24.30
C LYS A 235 11.63 14.74 24.44
N TRP A 236 12.40 14.51 23.39
CA TRP A 236 13.87 14.63 23.39
C TRP A 236 14.40 15.92 22.75
N THR A 237 13.54 16.86 22.31
CA THR A 237 14.00 18.08 21.64
C THR A 237 14.66 19.11 22.55
N SER A 238 14.47 18.98 23.87
CA SER A 238 15.15 19.75 24.90
C SER A 238 16.62 19.39 25.07
N ASP A 239 17.05 18.22 24.58
CA ASP A 239 18.44 17.80 24.63
C ASP A 239 19.32 18.77 23.80
N PRO A 240 20.52 19.16 24.29
CA PRO A 240 21.40 20.08 23.57
C PRO A 240 21.79 19.61 22.18
N ALA A 241 21.90 18.29 21.96
CA ALA A 241 22.27 17.72 20.67
C ALA A 241 21.13 17.77 19.64
N SER A 242 19.88 17.98 20.07
CA SER A 242 18.73 18.00 19.18
C SER A 242 18.79 19.21 18.20
N PRO A 243 18.72 18.98 16.88
CA PRO A 243 18.63 20.05 15.87
C PRO A 243 17.23 20.66 15.76
N LEU A 244 16.22 20.10 16.44
CA LEU A 244 14.84 20.56 16.45
C LEU A 244 14.47 21.01 17.88
N LYS A 245 13.72 22.10 18.02
CA LYS A 245 13.25 22.63 19.32
C LYS A 245 11.73 22.63 19.49
N LEU A 246 11.00 22.06 18.53
CA LEU A 246 9.55 21.87 18.59
C LEU A 246 9.16 21.00 19.80
N THR A 247 8.11 21.39 20.51
CA THR A 247 7.55 20.65 21.64
C THR A 247 6.15 20.11 21.32
N LYS A 248 5.71 19.07 22.05
CA LYS A 248 4.45 18.37 21.77
C LYS A 248 3.21 19.25 21.94
N ASP A 249 3.24 20.21 22.85
CA ASP A 249 2.18 21.20 23.08
C ASP A 249 1.97 22.17 21.91
N GLN A 250 2.93 22.26 20.99
CA GLN A 250 2.80 23.05 19.76
C GLN A 250 2.12 22.27 18.62
N LEU A 251 1.75 21.01 18.82
CA LEU A 251 1.05 20.21 17.82
C LEU A 251 -0.47 20.41 17.89
N PRO A 252 -1.13 20.77 16.77
CA PRO A 252 -2.58 20.89 16.72
C PRO A 252 -3.25 19.51 16.67
N ASP A 253 -3.50 18.92 17.82
CA ASP A 253 -4.22 17.65 17.97
C ASP A 253 -5.74 17.84 17.96
N THR A 254 -6.24 18.51 16.91
CA THR A 254 -7.64 18.93 16.78
C THR A 254 -8.42 18.09 15.76
N GLY A 255 -7.72 17.22 15.01
CA GLY A 255 -8.29 16.48 13.89
C GLY A 255 -8.55 17.34 12.65
N GLU A 256 -7.98 18.55 12.60
CA GLU A 256 -7.99 19.38 11.40
C GLU A 256 -7.20 18.73 10.26
N PRO A 257 -7.44 19.10 8.98
CA PRO A 257 -6.71 18.56 7.85
C PRO A 257 -5.19 18.70 7.97
N VAL A 258 -4.44 17.70 7.52
CA VAL A 258 -2.96 17.76 7.47
C VAL A 258 -2.48 19.01 6.73
N ALA A 259 -3.19 19.42 5.68
CA ALA A 259 -2.91 20.63 4.93
C ALA A 259 -2.83 21.87 5.85
N THR A 260 -3.81 22.07 6.74
CA THR A 260 -3.89 23.23 7.63
C THR A 260 -3.07 23.04 8.92
N ALA A 261 -3.01 21.81 9.45
CA ALA A 261 -2.18 21.49 10.61
C ALA A 261 -0.70 21.74 10.31
N GLY A 262 -0.21 21.28 9.16
CA GLY A 262 1.20 21.40 8.79
C GLY A 262 1.69 22.84 8.70
N GLU A 263 0.85 23.78 8.26
CA GLU A 263 1.18 25.21 8.18
C GLU A 263 1.44 25.82 9.57
N LYS A 264 0.82 25.26 10.61
CA LYS A 264 0.93 25.71 11.99
C LYS A 264 2.10 25.07 12.74
N ILE A 265 2.67 23.99 12.22
CA ILE A 265 3.71 23.21 12.88
C ILE A 265 5.09 23.66 12.35
N PRO A 266 5.95 24.27 13.18
CA PRO A 266 7.29 24.63 12.79
C PRO A 266 8.08 23.43 12.25
N HIS A 267 8.78 23.64 11.13
CA HIS A 267 9.63 22.63 10.49
C HIS A 267 8.90 21.34 10.06
N TYR A 268 7.57 21.38 9.90
CA TYR A 268 6.80 20.26 9.39
C TYR A 268 7.25 19.90 7.97
N GLN A 269 7.56 18.62 7.77
CA GLN A 269 7.90 18.09 6.46
C GLN A 269 6.68 17.43 5.84
N TYR A 270 6.07 18.14 4.88
CA TYR A 270 5.00 17.55 4.08
C TYR A 270 5.50 16.32 3.32
N PRO A 271 4.64 15.31 3.14
CA PRO A 271 5.00 14.13 2.38
C PRO A 271 5.23 14.45 0.90
N ALA A 272 6.27 13.84 0.32
CA ALA A 272 6.52 13.91 -1.10
C ALA A 272 5.50 13.08 -1.87
N CYS A 273 5.12 11.92 -1.31
CA CYS A 273 4.06 11.11 -1.88
C CYS A 273 3.28 10.40 -0.76
N TRP A 274 1.97 10.51 -0.78
CA TRP A 274 1.07 9.67 0.00
C TRP A 274 0.76 8.38 -0.75
N PHE A 275 0.58 7.30 0.01
CA PHE A 275 0.10 6.00 -0.45
C PHE A 275 -1.25 5.76 0.24
N PRO A 276 -2.38 6.12 -0.39
CA PRO A 276 -3.68 6.04 0.26
C PRO A 276 -3.97 4.66 0.83
N HIS A 277 -4.24 4.63 2.13
CA HIS A 277 -4.41 3.39 2.90
C HIS A 277 -5.47 2.52 2.24
N VAL A 278 -5.25 1.20 2.25
CA VAL A 278 -6.08 0.17 1.61
C VAL A 278 -5.97 0.15 0.09
N LEU A 279 -5.98 1.31 -0.57
CA LEU A 279 -5.92 1.43 -2.03
C LEU A 279 -4.51 1.09 -2.55
N MET A 280 -3.49 1.70 -1.93
CA MET A 280 -2.09 1.53 -2.28
C MET A 280 -1.34 0.57 -1.35
N GLY A 281 -2.02 -0.08 -0.42
CA GLY A 281 -1.40 -0.92 0.61
C GLY A 281 -1.80 -0.49 2.01
N ILE A 282 -1.35 -1.24 3.02
CA ILE A 282 -1.66 -0.99 4.43
C ILE A 282 -0.42 -0.92 5.33
N SER A 283 0.75 -1.24 4.79
CA SER A 283 2.02 -1.28 5.52
C SER A 283 3.19 -1.03 4.57
N THR A 284 3.46 0.24 4.28
CA THR A 284 4.57 0.65 3.40
C THR A 284 5.91 0.19 3.96
N ALA A 285 6.73 -0.41 3.10
CA ALA A 285 7.96 -1.09 3.48
C ALA A 285 9.17 -0.70 2.61
N GLY A 286 10.00 -1.69 2.24
CA GLY A 286 11.21 -1.52 1.42
C GLY A 286 10.99 -0.60 0.21
N MET A 287 11.96 0.27 -0.07
CA MET A 287 11.92 1.21 -1.19
C MET A 287 13.26 1.19 -1.94
N VAL A 288 13.20 1.24 -3.27
CA VAL A 288 14.38 1.39 -4.16
C VAL A 288 14.11 2.38 -5.29
N GLU A 289 15.16 2.99 -5.82
CA GLU A 289 15.14 3.83 -7.03
C GLU A 289 15.66 3.03 -8.23
N ASP A 290 14.97 3.04 -9.37
CA ASP A 290 15.40 2.41 -10.62
C ASP A 290 16.23 3.37 -11.47
N VAL A 291 17.50 3.57 -11.10
CA VAL A 291 18.41 4.44 -11.86
C VAL A 291 18.81 3.88 -13.24
N ASN A 292 18.55 2.59 -13.49
CA ASN A 292 19.00 1.90 -14.70
C ASN A 292 17.87 1.62 -15.70
N GLY A 293 16.61 1.74 -15.29
CA GLY A 293 15.45 1.35 -16.11
C GLY A 293 15.29 -0.16 -16.20
N TYR A 294 15.63 -0.88 -15.14
CA TYR A 294 15.58 -2.33 -15.05
C TYR A 294 14.17 -2.90 -15.14
N LEU A 295 13.16 -2.18 -14.64
CA LEU A 295 11.75 -2.53 -14.84
C LEU A 295 11.14 -1.83 -16.06
N GLY A 296 12.00 -1.44 -17.00
CA GLY A 296 11.66 -0.80 -18.26
C GLY A 296 12.27 0.59 -18.36
N PRO A 297 12.83 0.97 -19.53
CA PRO A 297 13.50 2.26 -19.69
C PRO A 297 12.56 3.47 -19.48
N HIS A 298 11.25 3.25 -19.60
CA HIS A 298 10.21 4.26 -19.38
C HIS A 298 9.97 4.57 -17.89
N PHE A 299 10.47 3.76 -16.96
CA PHE A 299 10.39 4.02 -15.51
C PHE A 299 11.74 4.38 -14.90
N LYS A 300 12.76 4.62 -15.72
CA LYS A 300 14.08 5.04 -15.25
C LYS A 300 13.97 6.32 -14.39
N GLY A 301 14.59 6.32 -13.22
CA GLY A 301 14.56 7.39 -12.23
C GLY A 301 13.34 7.38 -11.30
N GLN A 302 12.43 6.41 -11.46
CA GLN A 302 11.29 6.23 -10.56
C GLN A 302 11.61 5.24 -9.44
N TYR A 303 10.68 5.12 -8.49
CA TYR A 303 10.85 4.33 -7.28
C TYR A 303 9.85 3.19 -7.23
N PHE A 304 10.25 2.11 -6.57
CA PHE A 304 9.41 0.96 -6.28
C PHE A 304 9.34 0.77 -4.77
N VAL A 305 8.12 0.72 -4.25
CA VAL A 305 7.83 0.71 -2.81
C VAL A 305 7.03 -0.55 -2.50
N GLY A 306 7.55 -1.40 -1.63
CA GLY A 306 6.88 -2.60 -1.17
C GLY A 306 5.81 -2.31 -0.13
N ASP A 307 4.84 -3.21 -0.04
CA ASP A 307 3.84 -3.23 1.02
C ASP A 307 3.82 -4.61 1.71
N GLN A 308 3.95 -4.61 3.04
CA GLN A 308 3.97 -5.83 3.83
C GLN A 308 2.58 -6.47 3.92
N GLY A 309 1.53 -5.68 4.09
CA GLY A 309 0.19 -6.22 4.35
C GLY A 309 -0.50 -6.79 3.11
N HIS A 310 -0.41 -6.10 1.98
CA HIS A 310 -1.01 -6.46 0.71
C HIS A 310 -0.05 -7.21 -0.23
N SER A 311 1.17 -7.54 0.21
CA SER A 311 2.12 -8.36 -0.56
C SER A 311 2.25 -7.89 -2.01
N LYS A 312 2.51 -6.58 -2.16
CA LYS A 312 2.60 -5.91 -3.46
C LYS A 312 3.70 -4.87 -3.51
N VAL A 313 4.10 -4.53 -4.73
CA VAL A 313 4.93 -3.38 -5.03
C VAL A 313 4.07 -2.32 -5.69
N MET A 314 4.24 -1.08 -5.27
CA MET A 314 3.69 0.12 -5.89
C MET A 314 4.83 0.90 -6.55
N ARG A 315 4.53 1.62 -7.62
CA ARG A 315 5.46 2.52 -8.29
C ARG A 315 5.24 3.94 -7.80
N MET A 316 6.31 4.72 -7.67
CA MET A 316 6.26 6.12 -7.28
C MET A 316 7.15 6.95 -8.20
N GLN A 317 6.60 8.02 -8.75
CA GLN A 317 7.33 9.04 -9.47
C GLN A 317 7.39 10.30 -8.61
N LEU A 318 8.59 10.84 -8.42
CA LEU A 318 8.82 12.10 -7.73
C LEU A 318 9.10 13.22 -8.74
N GLU A 319 8.76 14.45 -8.37
CA GLU A 319 9.19 15.67 -9.01
C GLU A 319 9.53 16.72 -7.94
N LYS A 320 10.31 17.74 -8.32
CA LYS A 320 10.67 18.85 -7.44
C LYS A 320 10.17 20.15 -8.04
N VAL A 321 9.23 20.79 -7.37
CA VAL A 321 8.57 22.02 -7.82
C VAL A 321 8.80 23.12 -6.80
N ASN A 322 9.42 24.22 -7.24
CA ASN A 322 9.77 25.36 -6.36
C ASN A 322 10.54 24.94 -5.10
N GLY A 323 11.42 23.93 -5.23
CA GLY A 323 12.23 23.39 -4.13
C GLY A 323 11.53 22.32 -3.27
N GLU A 324 10.21 22.14 -3.43
CA GLU A 324 9.43 21.14 -2.70
C GLU A 324 9.31 19.84 -3.48
N TYR A 325 9.52 18.71 -2.79
CA TYR A 325 9.26 17.40 -3.37
C TYR A 325 7.78 17.09 -3.34
N GLN A 326 7.30 16.52 -4.43
CA GLN A 326 5.94 16.01 -4.59
C GLN A 326 5.95 14.87 -5.61
N GLY A 327 4.81 14.22 -5.85
CA GLY A 327 4.82 13.09 -6.77
C GLY A 327 3.55 12.26 -6.77
N ALA A 328 3.53 11.24 -7.64
CA ALA A 328 2.43 10.30 -7.77
C ALA A 328 2.86 8.88 -7.44
N CYS A 329 1.96 8.13 -6.78
CA CYS A 329 2.05 6.68 -6.69
C CYS A 329 1.03 5.99 -7.60
N PHE A 330 1.39 4.79 -8.07
CA PHE A 330 0.63 3.96 -8.98
C PHE A 330 0.67 2.50 -8.50
N PRO A 331 -0.41 1.72 -8.66
CA PRO A 331 -0.33 0.27 -8.58
C PRO A 331 0.72 -0.26 -9.56
N PHE A 332 1.32 -1.42 -9.27
CA PHE A 332 2.38 -1.96 -10.13
C PHE A 332 2.45 -3.49 -10.20
N ARG A 333 2.69 -4.17 -9.06
CA ARG A 333 2.75 -5.63 -9.06
C ARG A 333 2.27 -6.27 -7.77
N GLU A 334 1.16 -7.00 -7.84
CA GLU A 334 0.61 -7.79 -6.74
C GLU A 334 1.06 -9.28 -6.76
N GLY A 335 0.56 -10.10 -5.85
CA GLY A 335 0.76 -11.55 -5.90
C GLY A 335 2.14 -12.04 -5.42
N TRP A 336 2.85 -11.22 -4.64
CA TRP A 336 4.04 -11.67 -3.95
C TRP A 336 3.68 -12.73 -2.90
N ALA A 337 4.60 -13.65 -2.64
CA ALA A 337 4.32 -14.86 -1.86
C ALA A 337 4.03 -14.57 -0.38
N SER A 338 4.58 -13.48 0.17
CA SER A 338 4.46 -13.09 1.58
C SER A 338 4.59 -11.56 1.71
N GLY A 339 4.58 -11.02 2.92
CA GLY A 339 4.66 -9.57 3.16
C GLY A 339 6.05 -9.02 2.83
N LEU A 340 6.15 -8.06 1.91
CA LEU A 340 7.43 -7.44 1.52
C LEU A 340 7.98 -6.55 2.63
N LEU A 341 9.21 -6.80 3.06
CA LEU A 341 9.93 -5.97 4.03
C LEU A 341 11.19 -5.32 3.44
N ARG A 342 11.85 -6.00 2.49
CA ARG A 342 13.07 -5.52 1.83
C ARG A 342 12.95 -5.60 0.31
N LEU A 343 13.54 -4.61 -0.35
CA LEU A 343 13.69 -4.55 -1.80
C LEU A 343 15.16 -4.25 -2.10
N GLU A 344 15.74 -4.94 -3.08
CA GLU A 344 17.10 -4.70 -3.58
C GLU A 344 17.17 -4.94 -5.09
N TRP A 345 18.07 -4.26 -5.79
CA TRP A 345 18.35 -4.56 -7.20
C TRP A 345 19.35 -5.70 -7.34
N GLY A 346 18.95 -6.76 -8.03
CA GLY A 346 19.85 -7.82 -8.46
C GLY A 346 20.80 -7.35 -9.56
N LEU A 347 21.96 -8.00 -9.67
CA LEU A 347 22.93 -7.72 -10.75
C LEU A 347 22.40 -8.12 -12.14
N ASP A 348 21.36 -8.94 -12.22
CA ASP A 348 20.65 -9.29 -13.46
C ASP A 348 19.56 -8.27 -13.85
N GLY A 349 19.41 -7.18 -13.08
CA GLY A 349 18.35 -6.19 -13.27
C GLY A 349 16.99 -6.64 -12.75
N SER A 350 16.88 -7.76 -12.02
CA SER A 350 15.63 -8.11 -11.34
C SER A 350 15.48 -7.32 -10.03
N LEU A 351 14.23 -6.99 -9.67
CA LEU A 351 13.92 -6.45 -8.34
C LEU A 351 13.74 -7.62 -7.37
N VAL A 352 14.62 -7.75 -6.38
CA VAL A 352 14.57 -8.80 -5.36
C VAL A 352 13.74 -8.32 -4.18
N GLY A 353 12.75 -9.12 -3.76
CA GLY A 353 11.92 -8.88 -2.59
C GLY A 353 12.17 -9.92 -1.50
N GLY A 354 12.59 -9.44 -0.32
CA GLY A 354 12.68 -10.21 0.91
C GLY A 354 11.41 -10.08 1.74
N MET A 355 10.80 -11.20 2.13
CA MET A 355 9.46 -11.21 2.69
C MET A 355 9.33 -11.97 4.02
N THR A 356 8.35 -11.56 4.82
CA THR A 356 7.98 -12.15 6.10
C THR A 356 6.53 -11.82 6.47
N SER A 357 5.80 -12.80 7.02
CA SER A 357 4.50 -12.61 7.67
C SER A 357 4.60 -12.60 9.20
N ARG A 358 5.81 -12.63 9.76
CA ARG A 358 6.04 -12.50 11.20
C ARG A 358 5.71 -11.08 11.66
N GLY A 359 5.00 -10.95 12.78
CA GLY A 359 4.66 -9.67 13.42
C GLY A 359 3.46 -8.94 12.80
N TRP A 360 3.27 -9.01 11.48
CA TRP A 360 2.09 -8.44 10.81
C TRP A 360 1.61 -9.38 9.69
N SER A 361 0.30 -9.63 9.63
CA SER A 361 -0.29 -10.52 8.62
C SER A 361 -0.17 -9.94 7.22
N SER A 362 -0.06 -10.81 6.22
CA SER A 362 0.01 -10.44 4.81
C SER A 362 -1.01 -11.20 3.96
N THR A 363 -1.42 -10.64 2.82
CA THR A 363 -2.28 -11.32 1.84
C THR A 363 -1.54 -12.46 1.12
N GLY A 364 -0.21 -12.36 0.99
CA GLY A 364 0.65 -13.45 0.60
C GLY A 364 0.60 -14.60 1.61
N LYS A 365 0.43 -15.82 1.11
CA LYS A 365 0.11 -17.01 1.93
C LYS A 365 1.33 -17.69 2.55
N ALA A 366 2.53 -17.41 2.04
CA ALA A 366 3.75 -17.99 2.58
C ALA A 366 4.19 -17.26 3.86
N PRO A 367 4.76 -17.96 4.85
CA PRO A 367 5.24 -17.32 6.08
C PRO A 367 6.44 -16.39 5.84
N TYR A 368 7.24 -16.69 4.83
CA TYR A 368 8.38 -15.90 4.36
C TYR A 368 8.74 -16.40 2.96
N ALA A 369 9.45 -15.57 2.20
CA ALA A 369 9.93 -15.93 0.86
C ALA A 369 11.05 -14.97 0.42
N ILE A 370 11.79 -15.39 -0.61
CA ILE A 370 12.53 -14.48 -1.48
C ILE A 370 11.98 -14.66 -2.89
N GLN A 371 11.61 -13.56 -3.52
CA GLN A 371 11.17 -13.55 -4.92
C GLN A 371 11.94 -12.50 -5.70
N ARG A 372 12.13 -12.76 -6.99
CA ARG A 372 12.60 -11.77 -7.97
C ARG A 372 11.44 -11.37 -8.85
N LEU A 373 11.32 -10.07 -9.14
CA LEU A 373 10.46 -9.53 -10.17
C LEU A 373 11.31 -9.25 -11.40
N VAL A 374 10.97 -9.91 -12.51
CA VAL A 374 11.71 -9.85 -13.77
C VAL A 374 10.83 -9.23 -14.84
N TRP A 375 11.32 -8.18 -15.49
CA TRP A 375 10.65 -7.56 -16.63
C TRP A 375 10.75 -8.44 -17.88
N SER A 376 9.64 -8.60 -18.61
CA SER A 376 9.58 -9.44 -19.81
C SER A 376 10.17 -8.78 -21.07
N GLY A 377 10.61 -7.52 -20.98
CA GLY A 377 11.04 -6.70 -22.11
C GLY A 377 9.89 -6.01 -22.86
N LYS A 378 8.63 -6.25 -22.47
CA LYS A 378 7.45 -5.63 -23.07
C LYS A 378 7.04 -4.38 -22.31
N THR A 379 6.71 -3.31 -23.02
CA THR A 379 6.16 -2.09 -22.40
C THR A 379 4.63 -2.24 -22.24
N PRO A 380 4.06 -2.07 -21.04
CA PRO A 380 2.61 -1.97 -20.87
C PRO A 380 2.08 -0.59 -21.30
N PHE A 381 0.79 -0.44 -21.56
CA PHE A 381 0.16 0.87 -21.72
C PHE A 381 -0.35 1.39 -20.36
N GLU A 382 0.30 2.43 -19.82
CA GLU A 382 0.07 2.94 -18.47
C GLU A 382 0.37 4.44 -18.38
N MET A 383 -0.05 5.07 -17.28
CA MET A 383 0.46 6.38 -16.88
C MET A 383 1.91 6.24 -16.43
N GLN A 384 2.84 6.77 -17.20
CA GLN A 384 4.26 6.83 -16.87
C GLN A 384 4.51 7.83 -15.74
N GLU A 385 3.99 9.04 -15.88
CA GLU A 385 4.23 10.17 -14.96
C GLU A 385 2.98 11.03 -14.87
N ILE A 386 2.83 11.74 -13.76
CA ILE A 386 1.84 12.81 -13.62
C ILE A 386 2.60 14.04 -13.15
N HIS A 387 2.46 15.14 -13.87
CA HIS A 387 3.08 16.41 -13.52
C HIS A 387 2.02 17.44 -13.19
N SER A 388 2.24 18.23 -12.14
CA SER A 388 1.44 19.44 -11.96
C SER A 388 1.73 20.44 -13.08
N LYS A 389 0.71 21.19 -13.48
CA LYS A 389 0.78 22.35 -14.39
C LYS A 389 -0.01 23.50 -13.75
N PRO A 390 0.16 24.75 -14.21
CA PRO A 390 -0.55 25.91 -13.66
C PRO A 390 -2.09 25.85 -13.67
N ASP A 391 -2.68 24.95 -14.47
CA ASP A 391 -4.12 24.84 -14.73
C ASP A 391 -4.66 23.41 -14.57
N GLY A 392 -3.83 22.45 -14.13
CA GLY A 392 -4.23 21.06 -14.03
C GLY A 392 -3.06 20.08 -14.07
N PHE A 393 -3.27 18.89 -14.60
CA PHE A 393 -2.27 17.82 -14.59
C PHE A 393 -1.90 17.39 -16.00
N GLU A 394 -0.62 17.14 -16.25
CA GLU A 394 -0.15 16.48 -17.46
C GLU A 394 0.18 15.02 -17.15
N ILE A 395 -0.55 14.11 -17.77
CA ILE A 395 -0.28 12.68 -17.72
C ILE A 395 0.65 12.35 -18.89
N VAL A 396 1.79 11.73 -18.61
CA VAL A 396 2.65 11.10 -19.63
C VAL A 396 2.30 9.61 -19.67
N PHE A 397 2.03 9.06 -20.84
CA PHE A 397 1.76 7.64 -21.04
C PHE A 397 3.01 6.90 -21.52
N THR A 398 3.07 5.59 -21.27
CA THR A 398 4.16 4.68 -21.70
C THR A 398 4.08 4.26 -23.17
N LYS A 399 2.95 4.48 -23.84
CA LYS A 399 2.72 4.31 -25.30
C LYS A 399 1.89 5.47 -25.85
N PRO A 400 1.91 5.73 -27.17
CA PRO A 400 0.97 6.66 -27.79
C PRO A 400 -0.49 6.26 -27.50
N VAL A 401 -1.30 7.25 -27.14
CA VAL A 401 -2.74 7.10 -26.91
C VAL A 401 -3.51 7.11 -28.23
N ASP A 402 -4.68 6.49 -28.22
CA ASP A 402 -5.73 6.81 -29.17
C ASP A 402 -6.23 8.23 -28.87
N LYS A 403 -6.11 9.13 -29.85
CA LYS A 403 -6.33 10.57 -29.63
C LYS A 403 -7.78 10.90 -29.33
N GLU A 404 -8.74 10.14 -29.86
CA GLU A 404 -10.17 10.38 -29.64
C GLU A 404 -10.55 10.03 -28.20
N THR A 405 -10.18 8.83 -27.73
CA THR A 405 -10.44 8.42 -26.35
C THR A 405 -9.68 9.29 -25.34
N ALA A 406 -8.45 9.68 -25.64
CA ALA A 406 -7.67 10.55 -24.75
C ALA A 406 -8.16 12.01 -24.73
N ALA A 407 -8.75 12.52 -25.82
CA ALA A 407 -9.31 13.87 -25.85
C ALA A 407 -10.70 13.97 -25.21
N ASN A 408 -11.34 12.83 -24.86
CA ASN A 408 -12.67 12.80 -24.27
C ASN A 408 -12.63 12.91 -22.73
N PRO A 409 -13.11 14.02 -22.13
CA PRO A 409 -13.07 14.22 -20.69
C PRO A 409 -13.88 13.21 -19.88
N ALA A 410 -14.89 12.57 -20.47
CA ALA A 410 -15.68 11.52 -19.82
C ALA A 410 -14.87 10.24 -19.55
N ASN A 411 -13.72 10.07 -20.20
CA ASN A 411 -12.80 8.95 -19.98
C ASN A 411 -11.86 9.16 -18.78
N TYR A 412 -11.97 10.31 -18.11
CA TYR A 412 -11.17 10.68 -16.96
C TYR A 412 -12.06 10.96 -15.75
N LYS A 413 -11.53 10.67 -14.56
CA LYS A 413 -12.06 11.16 -13.29
C LYS A 413 -10.92 11.76 -12.48
N VAL A 414 -11.18 12.91 -11.86
CA VAL A 414 -10.25 13.56 -10.94
C VAL A 414 -10.98 13.89 -9.66
N ALA A 415 -10.44 13.47 -8.53
CA ALA A 415 -10.95 13.82 -7.21
C ALA A 415 -9.80 14.16 -6.28
N SER A 416 -9.99 15.15 -5.41
CA SER A 416 -9.02 15.54 -4.40
C SER A 416 -9.50 15.15 -3.01
N PHE A 417 -8.58 14.81 -2.11
CA PHE A 417 -8.87 14.55 -0.71
C PHE A 417 -7.63 14.76 0.17
N THR A 418 -7.82 14.73 1.49
CA THR A 418 -6.72 14.78 2.46
C THR A 418 -7.07 13.93 3.68
N TYR A 419 -6.24 14.01 4.72
CA TYR A 419 -6.40 13.29 5.97
C TYR A 419 -6.48 14.25 7.16
N LYS A 420 -6.98 13.76 8.29
CA LYS A 420 -6.86 14.46 9.57
C LYS A 420 -5.45 14.33 10.15
N TYR A 421 -5.00 15.35 10.84
CA TYR A 421 -3.83 15.30 11.71
C TYR A 421 -4.27 15.19 13.17
N HIS A 422 -3.93 14.08 13.83
CA HIS A 422 -4.25 13.81 15.24
C HIS A 422 -3.48 12.60 15.77
N HIS A 423 -3.45 12.42 17.08
CA HIS A 423 -2.82 11.25 17.73
C HIS A 423 -3.57 9.92 17.56
N GLN A 424 -4.84 9.92 17.15
CA GLN A 424 -5.57 8.65 16.98
C GLN A 424 -4.97 7.82 15.84
N TYR A 425 -5.11 6.49 15.92
CA TYR A 425 -4.52 5.58 14.96
C TYR A 425 -5.14 5.72 13.57
N GLY A 426 -4.29 5.96 12.57
CA GLY A 426 -4.70 6.13 11.18
C GLY A 426 -5.54 7.38 10.95
N SER A 427 -6.14 7.50 9.78
CA SER A 427 -7.07 8.59 9.49
C SER A 427 -8.00 8.21 8.35
N PRO A 428 -9.29 8.56 8.42
CA PRO A 428 -10.16 8.45 7.25
C PRO A 428 -9.75 9.46 6.19
N ILE A 429 -10.06 9.14 4.94
CA ILE A 429 -10.09 10.12 3.87
C ILE A 429 -11.16 11.18 4.21
N ILE A 430 -10.79 12.46 4.13
CA ILE A 430 -11.68 13.60 4.37
C ILE A 430 -11.60 14.62 3.25
N ASN A 431 -12.58 15.52 3.22
CA ASN A 431 -12.66 16.64 2.28
C ASN A 431 -12.59 16.19 0.81
N THR A 432 -13.20 15.05 0.49
CA THR A 432 -13.25 14.56 -0.89
C THR A 432 -14.07 15.49 -1.76
N GLU A 433 -13.47 15.98 -2.84
CA GLU A 433 -14.10 16.86 -3.82
C GLU A 433 -13.75 16.43 -5.24
N GLU A 434 -14.75 16.25 -6.10
CA GLU A 434 -14.53 16.02 -7.53
C GLU A 434 -13.95 17.29 -8.17
N SER A 435 -12.91 17.13 -8.98
CA SER A 435 -12.32 18.22 -9.75
C SER A 435 -12.83 18.12 -11.19
N GLY A 436 -13.67 19.07 -11.59
CA GLY A 436 -14.17 19.16 -12.95
C GLY A 436 -13.04 19.30 -13.97
N ILE A 437 -13.24 18.79 -15.18
CA ILE A 437 -12.28 18.90 -16.29
C ILE A 437 -12.89 19.83 -17.33
N LYS A 438 -12.25 20.99 -17.56
CA LYS A 438 -12.64 21.97 -18.59
C LYS A 438 -12.38 21.45 -19.99
N GLY A 439 -11.29 20.72 -20.15
CA GLY A 439 -10.90 20.12 -21.40
C GLY A 439 -9.55 19.44 -21.31
N ILE A 440 -9.15 18.85 -22.44
CA ILE A 440 -7.93 18.06 -22.53
C ILE A 440 -7.15 18.47 -23.77
N VAL A 441 -5.83 18.56 -23.61
CA VAL A 441 -4.88 18.69 -24.72
C VAL A 441 -4.08 17.41 -24.85
N VAL A 442 -4.18 16.74 -25.99
CA VAL A 442 -3.35 15.57 -26.32
C VAL A 442 -2.16 16.02 -27.16
N SER A 443 -0.96 15.58 -26.79
CA SER A 443 0.25 15.93 -27.53
C SER A 443 0.26 15.34 -28.95
N ALA A 444 1.02 15.94 -29.85
CA ALA A 444 1.08 15.52 -31.25
C ALA A 444 1.53 14.05 -31.42
N ASP A 445 2.49 13.61 -30.61
CA ASP A 445 3.02 12.24 -30.53
C ASP A 445 2.10 11.26 -29.77
N GLY A 446 0.99 11.75 -29.21
CA GLY A 446 0.05 10.97 -28.41
C GLY A 446 0.62 10.48 -27.08
N ARG A 447 1.76 10.99 -26.62
CA ARG A 447 2.38 10.53 -25.36
C ARG A 447 1.89 11.27 -24.13
N LYS A 448 1.19 12.39 -24.28
CA LYS A 448 0.75 13.22 -23.16
C LYS A 448 -0.71 13.63 -23.30
N ALA A 449 -1.40 13.69 -22.17
CA ALA A 449 -2.71 14.32 -22.03
C ALA A 449 -2.67 15.32 -20.87
N ARG A 450 -2.84 16.62 -21.17
CA ARG A 450 -2.97 17.67 -20.16
C ARG A 450 -4.45 17.89 -19.85
N LEU A 451 -4.84 17.50 -18.64
CA LEU A 451 -6.16 17.72 -18.08
C LEU A 451 -6.21 19.14 -17.50
N VAL A 452 -7.02 20.01 -18.09
CA VAL A 452 -7.25 21.37 -17.59
C VAL A 452 -8.42 21.31 -16.61
N LEU A 453 -8.19 21.68 -15.35
CA LEU A 453 -9.19 21.53 -14.29
C LEU A 453 -10.07 22.78 -14.13
N ASP A 454 -11.27 22.54 -13.59
CA ASP A 454 -12.13 23.55 -13.01
C ASP A 454 -11.62 23.98 -11.62
N GLY A 455 -11.66 25.28 -11.34
CA GLY A 455 -11.27 25.81 -10.04
C GLY A 455 -9.77 25.90 -9.79
N SER A 456 -9.42 26.07 -8.52
CA SER A 456 -8.05 26.22 -8.04
C SER A 456 -7.54 24.94 -7.38
N PHE A 457 -6.24 24.70 -7.48
CA PHE A 457 -5.59 23.64 -6.72
C PHE A 457 -5.77 23.79 -5.21
N ARG A 458 -5.85 22.64 -4.55
CA ARG A 458 -5.80 22.49 -3.10
C ARG A 458 -4.41 21.98 -2.75
N LYS A 459 -3.55 22.87 -2.28
CA LYS A 459 -2.19 22.50 -1.86
C LYS A 459 -2.26 21.57 -0.64
N HIS A 460 -1.31 20.65 -0.57
CA HIS A 460 -1.19 19.57 0.43
C HIS A 460 -2.35 18.56 0.42
N TYR A 461 -3.07 18.46 -0.71
CA TYR A 461 -4.06 17.42 -0.97
C TYR A 461 -3.49 16.36 -1.92
N ILE A 462 -4.18 15.24 -1.96
CA ILE A 462 -3.93 14.11 -2.85
C ILE A 462 -5.00 14.12 -3.93
N TYR A 463 -4.59 13.99 -5.18
CA TYR A 463 -5.45 13.91 -6.35
C TYR A 463 -5.47 12.48 -6.88
N GLU A 464 -6.61 11.80 -6.78
CA GLU A 464 -6.90 10.58 -7.52
C GLU A 464 -7.19 10.96 -8.98
N ILE A 465 -6.40 10.41 -9.91
CA ILE A 465 -6.53 10.64 -11.35
C ILE A 465 -6.72 9.27 -12.02
N LYS A 466 -7.83 9.11 -12.72
CA LYS A 466 -8.26 7.84 -13.34
C LYS A 466 -8.53 7.99 -14.83
N PRO A 467 -7.67 7.49 -15.72
CA PRO A 467 -7.91 7.47 -17.17
C PRO A 467 -8.63 6.18 -17.64
N GLU A 468 -9.67 5.74 -16.93
CA GLU A 468 -10.32 4.41 -17.12
C GLU A 468 -10.81 4.16 -18.56
N GLY A 469 -11.23 5.21 -19.28
CA GLY A 469 -11.73 5.09 -20.65
C GLY A 469 -10.68 5.29 -21.75
N VAL A 470 -9.45 5.67 -21.40
CA VAL A 470 -8.38 5.96 -22.36
C VAL A 470 -7.82 4.66 -22.93
N LYS A 471 -7.54 4.66 -24.24
CA LYS A 471 -6.91 3.54 -24.94
C LYS A 471 -5.56 3.92 -25.54
N SER A 472 -4.69 2.95 -25.76
CA SER A 472 -3.52 3.15 -26.62
C SER A 472 -3.94 3.24 -28.08
N ALA A 473 -3.04 3.71 -28.95
CA ALA A 473 -3.26 3.66 -30.40
C ALA A 473 -3.53 2.22 -30.90
N ASP A 474 -2.96 1.22 -30.20
CA ASP A 474 -3.16 -0.21 -30.45
C ASP A 474 -4.39 -0.79 -29.72
N GLN A 475 -5.28 0.07 -29.21
CA GLN A 475 -6.52 -0.29 -28.51
C GLN A 475 -6.34 -1.04 -27.18
N GLU A 476 -5.16 -0.96 -26.56
CA GLU A 476 -4.92 -1.51 -25.22
C GLU A 476 -5.60 -0.62 -24.15
N SER A 477 -6.17 -1.24 -23.11
CA SER A 477 -6.61 -0.53 -21.90
C SER A 477 -5.41 -0.12 -21.04
N VAL A 478 -5.54 0.96 -20.28
CA VAL A 478 -4.57 1.33 -19.25
C VAL A 478 -4.47 0.20 -18.22
N LEU A 479 -3.28 -0.40 -18.06
CA LEU A 479 -3.10 -1.58 -17.19
C LEU A 479 -3.34 -1.23 -15.71
N HIS A 480 -2.82 -0.09 -15.24
CA HIS A 480 -3.11 0.47 -13.92
C HIS A 480 -3.89 1.79 -14.07
N PRO A 481 -5.24 1.78 -14.08
CA PRO A 481 -6.07 2.92 -14.45
C PRO A 481 -6.27 3.93 -13.30
N VAL A 482 -5.28 4.10 -12.43
CA VAL A 482 -5.32 5.07 -11.32
C VAL A 482 -3.92 5.51 -10.90
N GLY A 483 -3.78 6.79 -10.58
CA GLY A 483 -2.62 7.37 -9.93
C GLY A 483 -3.05 8.34 -8.84
N TYR A 484 -2.28 8.40 -7.75
CA TYR A 484 -2.54 9.30 -6.63
C TYR A 484 -1.41 10.32 -6.52
N TYR A 485 -1.70 11.55 -6.94
CA TYR A 485 -0.73 12.63 -6.98
C TYR A 485 -0.82 13.49 -5.72
N THR A 486 0.27 13.58 -4.97
CA THR A 486 0.41 14.50 -3.83
C THR A 486 0.88 15.85 -4.35
N LEU A 487 0.14 16.93 -4.06
CA LEU A 487 0.48 18.29 -4.53
C LEU A 487 0.95 19.15 -3.37
N ASN A 488 2.23 19.55 -3.34
CA ASN A 488 2.78 20.50 -2.36
C ASN A 488 2.95 21.91 -2.95
N ALA A 489 3.30 22.02 -4.22
CA ALA A 489 3.46 23.25 -4.97
C ALA A 489 2.92 23.09 -6.40
N VAL A 490 2.37 24.17 -6.96
CA VAL A 490 1.89 24.17 -8.35
C VAL A 490 3.07 24.54 -9.26
N ALA A 491 3.34 23.72 -10.27
CA ALA A 491 4.41 24.00 -11.22
C ALA A 491 4.18 25.32 -11.96
N PRO A 492 5.24 26.11 -12.21
CA PRO A 492 5.15 27.31 -13.04
C PRO A 492 4.95 26.95 -14.51
N GLY A 493 4.58 27.93 -15.33
CA GLY A 493 4.46 27.80 -16.78
C GLY A 493 3.21 28.50 -17.31
N ASP A 494 2.92 28.23 -18.59
CA ASP A 494 1.76 28.81 -19.26
C ASP A 494 0.51 27.95 -19.09
N GLN A 495 -0.62 28.62 -18.87
CA GLN A 495 -1.94 28.00 -18.95
C GLN A 495 -2.32 27.74 -20.41
N VAL A 496 -3.07 26.67 -20.64
CA VAL A 496 -3.62 26.37 -21.96
C VAL A 496 -4.73 27.36 -22.29
N ALA A 497 -4.67 27.96 -23.48
CA ALA A 497 -5.73 28.85 -23.95
C ALA A 497 -7.02 28.06 -24.25
N ALA A 498 -8.18 28.66 -24.00
CA ALA A 498 -9.48 28.01 -24.23
C ALA A 498 -9.70 27.51 -25.67
N SER A 499 -8.99 28.09 -26.65
CA SER A 499 -9.03 27.68 -28.06
C SER A 499 -8.23 26.40 -28.36
N GLN A 500 -7.45 25.90 -27.40
CA GLN A 500 -6.51 24.80 -27.58
C GLN A 500 -7.01 23.45 -27.03
N PHE A 501 -8.16 23.44 -26.37
CA PHE A 501 -8.77 22.21 -25.85
C PHE A 501 -10.24 22.11 -26.23
N THR A 502 -10.76 20.88 -26.32
CA THR A 502 -12.17 20.62 -26.54
C THR A 502 -12.95 20.91 -25.26
N PRO A 503 -13.86 21.92 -25.23
CA PRO A 503 -14.60 22.26 -24.03
C PRO A 503 -15.56 21.13 -23.64
N PHE A 504 -15.49 20.68 -22.39
CA PHE A 504 -16.48 19.76 -21.84
C PHE A 504 -17.68 20.55 -21.31
N LYS A 505 -18.87 20.31 -21.84
CA LYS A 505 -20.12 20.64 -21.13
C LYS A 505 -20.61 19.35 -20.50
N ALA A 506 -20.38 19.18 -19.21
CA ALA A 506 -21.00 18.09 -18.46
C ALA A 506 -22.53 18.19 -18.67
N THR A 507 -23.13 17.22 -19.34
CA THR A 507 -24.59 17.07 -19.30
C THR A 507 -24.92 16.65 -17.88
N ALA A 508 -25.40 17.60 -17.07
CA ALA A 508 -25.91 17.32 -15.74
C ALA A 508 -27.09 16.34 -15.85
N ALA A 509 -26.83 15.05 -15.66
CA ALA A 509 -27.86 14.16 -15.15
C ALA A 509 -28.11 14.60 -13.70
N PRO A 510 -29.36 14.87 -13.29
CA PRO A 510 -29.63 15.35 -11.94
C PRO A 510 -29.28 14.24 -10.94
N MET A 511 -28.13 14.38 -10.28
CA MET A 511 -27.88 13.69 -9.03
C MET A 511 -28.58 14.51 -7.95
N ASN A 512 -29.59 13.92 -7.31
CA ASN A 512 -30.24 14.49 -6.13
C ASN A 512 -29.19 14.68 -5.03
N HIS A 513 -28.64 15.87 -4.93
CA HIS A 513 -27.85 16.30 -3.77
C HIS A 513 -28.82 16.73 -2.68
N GLU A 514 -29.26 15.79 -1.83
CA GLU A 514 -29.81 16.16 -0.53
C GLU A 514 -28.66 16.63 0.37
N HIS A 515 -28.44 17.94 0.37
CA HIS A 515 -27.63 18.61 1.38
C HIS A 515 -28.43 18.69 2.68
N GLY A 516 -28.33 17.66 3.52
CA GLY A 516 -28.76 17.74 4.92
C GLY A 516 -27.83 18.70 5.67
N ALA A 517 -28.33 19.90 5.99
CA ALA A 517 -27.65 20.88 6.84
C ALA A 517 -27.38 20.29 8.23
N MET A 518 -26.13 20.30 8.69
CA MET A 518 -25.72 19.86 10.02
C MET A 518 -25.72 21.06 10.97
N GLN A 519 -26.68 21.09 11.90
CA GLN A 519 -26.59 21.90 13.12
C GLN A 519 -25.86 21.08 14.19
N ALA A 520 -24.91 21.72 14.88
CA ALA A 520 -24.04 21.10 15.86
C ALA A 520 -24.81 20.55 17.07
N SER A 521 -24.49 19.32 17.47
CA SER A 521 -24.87 18.74 18.76
C SER A 521 -23.75 17.85 19.28
N THR A 522 -23.33 18.15 20.50
CA THR A 522 -22.28 17.49 21.29
C THR A 522 -22.80 16.18 21.90
N GLY A 523 -22.10 15.06 21.68
CA GLY A 523 -22.37 13.81 22.41
C GLY A 523 -21.50 12.64 21.95
N LYS A 524 -20.81 12.00 22.91
CA LYS A 524 -19.84 10.91 22.74
C LYS A 524 -20.44 9.63 22.12
N THR A 525 -19.83 9.13 21.05
CA THR A 525 -19.29 7.76 20.87
C THR A 525 -18.81 7.64 19.42
N ALA A 526 -17.53 7.28 19.23
CA ALA A 526 -16.88 7.30 17.93
C ALA A 526 -17.29 6.10 17.07
N SER A 527 -18.08 6.36 16.03
CA SER A 527 -18.29 5.48 14.88
C SER A 527 -17.92 6.29 13.63
N THR A 528 -16.75 6.01 13.04
CA THR A 528 -16.24 6.71 11.87
C THR A 528 -16.68 6.00 10.59
N GLY A 529 -17.88 6.37 10.17
CA GLY A 529 -18.53 6.06 8.90
C GLY A 529 -19.97 6.52 9.04
N LYS A 530 -20.48 7.36 8.11
CA LYS A 530 -21.91 7.66 8.11
C LYS A 530 -22.61 6.31 7.97
N ALA A 531 -23.27 5.82 9.03
CA ALA A 531 -23.98 4.55 8.98
C ALA A 531 -24.86 4.58 7.73
N THR A 532 -24.67 3.64 6.80
CA THR A 532 -25.67 3.42 5.76
C THR A 532 -26.97 3.15 6.50
N THR A 533 -27.91 4.09 6.40
CA THR A 533 -29.24 4.01 6.97
C THR A 533 -29.83 2.64 6.67
N ASN A 534 -30.34 1.94 7.70
CA ASN A 534 -30.87 0.58 7.69
C ASN A 534 -31.19 0.05 6.29
N SER A 535 -30.21 -0.58 5.66
CA SER A 535 -30.43 -1.30 4.41
C SER A 535 -31.24 -2.55 4.77
N LYS A 536 -32.11 -3.04 3.88
CA LYS A 536 -32.83 -4.32 4.10
C LYS A 536 -31.88 -5.51 4.37
N LYS A 537 -30.58 -5.35 4.10
CA LYS A 537 -29.51 -6.34 4.25
C LYS A 537 -28.71 -6.16 5.55
N ARG A 538 -28.95 -5.09 6.31
CA ARG A 538 -28.33 -4.82 7.62
C ARG A 538 -29.40 -4.39 8.61
N VAL A 539 -29.95 -5.37 9.31
CA VAL A 539 -30.94 -5.18 10.37
C VAL A 539 -30.25 -5.45 11.70
N THR A 540 -30.01 -4.42 12.50
CA THR A 540 -29.22 -4.51 13.75
C THR A 540 -30.05 -4.61 15.02
N GLU A 541 -31.36 -4.41 14.90
CA GLU A 541 -32.33 -4.59 15.97
C GLU A 541 -33.24 -5.76 15.62
N MET A 542 -33.71 -6.49 16.62
CA MET A 542 -34.61 -7.62 16.38
C MET A 542 -35.89 -7.13 15.72
N PRO A 543 -36.33 -7.71 14.58
CA PRO A 543 -37.60 -7.35 13.97
C PRO A 543 -38.76 -7.51 14.96
N ALA A 544 -39.68 -6.53 14.98
CA ALA A 544 -40.77 -6.50 15.97
C ALA A 544 -41.75 -7.69 15.84
N ASP A 545 -41.80 -8.34 14.68
CA ASP A 545 -42.60 -9.55 14.42
C ASP A 545 -41.88 -10.85 14.87
N TRP A 546 -40.69 -10.75 15.46
CA TRP A 546 -39.98 -11.88 16.05
C TRP A 546 -40.22 -11.92 17.57
N ALA A 547 -40.73 -13.05 18.07
CA ALA A 547 -40.78 -13.29 19.51
C ALA A 547 -39.37 -13.52 20.10
N ALA A 548 -38.55 -14.30 19.39
CA ALA A 548 -37.14 -14.55 19.64
C ALA A 548 -36.48 -15.02 18.33
N PRO A 549 -35.14 -14.93 18.19
CA PRO A 549 -34.44 -15.65 17.12
C PRO A 549 -34.53 -17.16 17.36
N ASP A 550 -34.67 -17.93 16.29
CA ASP A 550 -34.62 -19.40 16.31
C ASP A 550 -33.18 -19.89 16.64
N GLN A 551 -32.17 -19.12 16.23
CA GLN A 551 -30.76 -19.40 16.49
C GLN A 551 -29.98 -18.12 16.78
N VAL A 552 -29.08 -18.18 17.76
CA VAL A 552 -28.09 -17.14 18.05
C VAL A 552 -26.70 -17.70 17.75
N LEU A 553 -25.99 -17.04 16.85
CA LEU A 553 -24.66 -17.40 16.41
C LEU A 553 -23.70 -16.29 16.83
N THR A 554 -22.48 -16.66 17.22
CA THR A 554 -21.42 -15.70 17.52
C THR A 554 -20.20 -16.06 16.70
N ILE A 555 -19.62 -15.06 16.05
CA ILE A 555 -18.34 -15.15 15.38
C ILE A 555 -17.45 -14.01 15.85
N GLY A 556 -16.19 -14.30 16.01
CA GLY A 556 -15.11 -13.38 16.34
C GLY A 556 -14.06 -13.33 15.22
N THR A 557 -13.03 -12.54 15.44
CA THR A 557 -11.80 -12.52 14.63
C THR A 557 -10.65 -13.15 15.39
N LYS A 558 -9.64 -13.63 14.67
CA LYS A 558 -8.35 -14.06 15.22
C LYS A 558 -7.21 -13.65 14.30
N PRO A 559 -5.98 -13.51 14.85
CA PRO A 559 -4.82 -13.10 14.06
C PRO A 559 -4.62 -13.92 12.79
N GLY A 560 -4.12 -13.24 11.75
CA GLY A 560 -3.86 -13.85 10.45
C GLY A 560 -5.03 -13.77 9.46
N LEU A 561 -5.86 -12.72 9.56
CA LEU A 561 -7.00 -12.45 8.68
C LEU A 561 -8.01 -13.61 8.65
N LYS A 562 -8.49 -14.01 9.84
CA LYS A 562 -9.40 -15.15 9.99
C LYS A 562 -10.57 -14.82 10.91
N PHE A 563 -11.72 -15.41 10.61
CA PHE A 563 -12.76 -15.60 11.61
C PHE A 563 -12.33 -16.70 12.59
N ASP A 564 -12.75 -16.60 13.85
CA ASP A 564 -12.46 -17.61 14.87
C ASP A 564 -13.19 -18.94 14.57
N VAL A 565 -14.42 -18.86 14.07
CA VAL A 565 -15.28 -19.94 13.60
C VAL A 565 -15.15 -20.09 12.09
N THR A 566 -14.93 -21.33 11.63
CA THR A 566 -14.74 -21.64 10.20
C THR A 566 -16.02 -22.14 9.51
N GLU A 567 -16.98 -22.64 10.27
CA GLU A 567 -18.26 -23.14 9.77
C GLU A 567 -19.38 -22.88 10.78
N LEU A 568 -20.51 -22.39 10.27
CA LEU A 568 -21.78 -22.25 10.97
C LEU A 568 -22.82 -23.10 10.23
N GLN A 569 -23.69 -23.78 10.98
CA GLN A 569 -24.83 -24.51 10.40
C GLN A 569 -26.13 -23.87 10.84
N VAL A 570 -27.03 -23.61 9.88
CA VAL A 570 -28.29 -22.90 10.10
C VAL A 570 -29.41 -23.60 9.35
N LYS A 571 -30.60 -23.70 9.94
CA LYS A 571 -31.75 -24.29 9.26
C LYS A 571 -32.33 -23.34 8.21
N ALA A 572 -32.71 -23.86 7.05
CA ALA A 572 -33.35 -23.08 6.00
C ALA A 572 -34.57 -22.31 6.52
N GLY A 573 -34.62 -21.01 6.25
CA GLY A 573 -35.72 -20.14 6.66
C GLY A 573 -35.79 -19.77 8.15
N SER A 574 -34.83 -20.21 8.98
CA SER A 574 -34.84 -19.84 10.41
C SER A 574 -34.49 -18.37 10.64
N LYS A 575 -35.05 -17.78 11.69
CA LYS A 575 -34.76 -16.44 12.20
C LYS A 575 -33.43 -16.46 12.96
N VAL A 576 -32.39 -15.82 12.43
CA VAL A 576 -31.03 -15.86 13.00
C VAL A 576 -30.66 -14.50 13.58
N LYS A 577 -30.06 -14.52 14.78
CA LYS A 577 -29.22 -13.43 15.30
C LYS A 577 -27.76 -13.84 15.17
N LEU A 578 -26.98 -13.11 14.39
CA LEU A 578 -25.53 -13.26 14.30
C LEU A 578 -24.85 -12.11 15.05
N VAL A 579 -24.02 -12.42 16.03
CA VAL A 579 -23.15 -11.46 16.72
C VAL A 579 -21.76 -11.57 16.10
N PHE A 580 -21.25 -10.46 15.56
CA PHE A 580 -19.88 -10.36 15.08
C PHE A 580 -19.05 -9.51 16.03
N ASN A 581 -18.02 -10.11 16.63
CA ASN A 581 -17.05 -9.46 17.49
C ASN A 581 -15.75 -9.25 16.71
N ASN A 582 -15.28 -8.01 16.61
CA ASN A 582 -13.95 -7.75 16.09
C ASN A 582 -12.96 -7.67 17.26
N ASN A 583 -12.31 -8.80 17.54
CA ASN A 583 -11.29 -8.97 18.58
C ASN A 583 -9.86 -8.86 18.02
N ASP A 584 -9.70 -8.23 16.84
CA ASP A 584 -8.42 -8.03 16.18
C ASP A 584 -8.02 -6.55 16.29
N ASP A 585 -6.73 -6.28 16.10
CA ASP A 585 -6.16 -4.93 16.06
C ASP A 585 -6.43 -4.23 14.71
N MET A 586 -7.08 -4.93 13.77
CA MET A 586 -7.48 -4.45 12.45
C MET A 586 -9.00 -4.25 12.34
N THR A 587 -9.46 -3.47 11.36
CA THR A 587 -10.89 -3.30 11.07
C THR A 587 -11.43 -4.43 10.21
N HIS A 588 -12.59 -4.96 10.55
CA HIS A 588 -13.22 -6.06 9.82
C HIS A 588 -14.73 -5.88 9.68
N ASN A 589 -15.29 -6.34 8.57
CA ASN A 589 -16.72 -6.55 8.41
C ASN A 589 -17.03 -8.05 8.21
N CYS A 590 -18.29 -8.42 8.38
CA CYS A 590 -18.80 -9.74 8.03
C CYS A 590 -19.91 -9.57 6.98
N VAL A 591 -19.69 -10.11 5.78
CA VAL A 591 -20.62 -10.04 4.66
C VAL A 591 -21.01 -11.46 4.26
N ILE A 592 -22.29 -11.79 4.38
CA ILE A 592 -22.85 -13.06 3.91
C ILE A 592 -23.18 -12.91 2.43
N VAL A 593 -22.57 -13.75 1.59
CA VAL A 593 -22.71 -13.69 0.14
C VAL A 593 -23.31 -14.96 -0.45
N ALA A 594 -23.92 -14.84 -1.63
CA ALA A 594 -24.44 -15.97 -2.37
C ALA A 594 -23.34 -17.00 -2.73
N PRO A 595 -23.67 -18.29 -2.93
CA PRO A 595 -22.69 -19.32 -3.25
C PRO A 595 -21.85 -18.95 -4.49
N GLY A 596 -20.52 -19.16 -4.41
CA GLY A 596 -19.59 -18.91 -5.52
C GLY A 596 -19.38 -17.44 -5.88
N SER A 597 -19.77 -16.48 -5.03
CA SER A 597 -19.71 -15.04 -5.35
C SER A 597 -18.65 -14.23 -4.60
N VAL A 598 -17.82 -14.89 -3.77
CA VAL A 598 -16.82 -14.22 -2.93
C VAL A 598 -15.89 -13.32 -3.73
N ASP A 599 -15.27 -13.83 -4.79
CA ASP A 599 -14.30 -13.06 -5.57
C ASP A 599 -14.96 -11.88 -6.28
N GLU A 600 -16.15 -12.06 -6.87
CA GLU A 600 -16.87 -10.96 -7.51
C GLU A 600 -17.22 -9.85 -6.51
N VAL A 601 -17.76 -10.22 -5.33
CA VAL A 601 -18.12 -9.25 -4.30
C VAL A 601 -16.87 -8.59 -3.73
N GLY A 602 -15.80 -9.34 -3.47
CA GLY A 602 -14.52 -8.83 -3.00
C GLY A 602 -13.90 -7.83 -3.98
N GLN A 603 -13.87 -8.14 -5.27
CA GLN A 603 -13.36 -7.23 -6.31
C GLN A 603 -14.22 -5.98 -6.47
N LYS A 604 -15.56 -6.11 -6.38
CA LYS A 604 -16.45 -4.94 -6.36
C LYS A 604 -16.22 -4.07 -5.13
N ALA A 605 -15.92 -4.65 -3.97
CA ALA A 605 -15.61 -3.92 -2.74
C ALA A 605 -14.30 -3.12 -2.86
N ILE A 606 -13.25 -3.74 -3.44
CA ILE A 606 -11.98 -3.08 -3.77
C ILE A 606 -12.23 -1.92 -4.74
N GLY A 607 -13.04 -2.15 -5.78
CA GLY A 607 -13.40 -1.17 -6.80
C GLY A 607 -14.21 0.04 -6.32
N LEU A 608 -14.67 0.05 -5.07
CA LEU A 608 -15.32 1.24 -4.47
C LEU A 608 -14.35 2.43 -4.35
N GLY A 609 -13.04 2.17 -4.28
CA GLY A 609 -12.00 3.21 -4.21
C GLY A 609 -12.25 4.18 -3.04
N LEU A 610 -12.22 5.48 -3.31
CA LEU A 610 -12.47 6.53 -2.31
C LEU A 610 -13.85 6.44 -1.65
N LYS A 611 -14.84 5.77 -2.25
CA LYS A 611 -16.18 5.56 -1.68
C LYS A 611 -16.25 4.38 -0.71
N GLY A 612 -15.19 3.57 -0.65
CA GLY A 612 -15.12 2.35 0.17
C GLY A 612 -15.45 2.60 1.64
N PRO A 613 -14.79 3.55 2.33
CA PRO A 613 -15.08 3.88 3.72
C PRO A 613 -16.56 4.25 3.97
N ASP A 614 -17.13 5.13 3.15
CA ASP A 614 -18.53 5.57 3.28
C ASP A 614 -19.51 4.41 3.07
N MET A 615 -19.16 3.47 2.19
CA MET A 615 -19.94 2.28 1.91
C MET A 615 -19.57 1.07 2.77
N GLN A 616 -18.73 1.25 3.80
CA GLN A 616 -18.29 0.18 4.72
C GLN A 616 -17.61 -1.00 3.99
N TYR A 617 -17.06 -0.73 2.81
CA TYR A 617 -16.55 -1.72 1.85
C TYR A 617 -17.56 -2.82 1.50
N VAL A 618 -18.86 -2.51 1.55
CA VAL A 618 -19.94 -3.41 1.11
C VAL A 618 -20.46 -2.90 -0.23
N PRO A 619 -20.15 -3.56 -1.36
CA PRO A 619 -20.57 -3.09 -2.67
C PRO A 619 -22.07 -3.29 -2.86
N ASN A 620 -22.69 -2.39 -3.63
CA ASN A 620 -24.08 -2.59 -4.05
C ASN A 620 -24.16 -3.76 -5.04
N SER A 621 -24.54 -4.94 -4.53
CA SER A 621 -24.64 -6.17 -5.31
C SER A 621 -25.84 -6.99 -4.83
N PRO A 622 -26.62 -7.59 -5.75
CA PRO A 622 -27.67 -8.54 -5.36
C PRO A 622 -27.09 -9.80 -4.69
N LYS A 623 -25.79 -10.09 -4.89
CA LYS A 623 -25.09 -11.24 -4.30
C LYS A 623 -24.66 -11.04 -2.85
N VAL A 624 -24.66 -9.81 -2.34
CA VAL A 624 -24.56 -9.54 -0.90
C VAL A 624 -25.94 -9.81 -0.30
N LEU A 625 -26.03 -10.79 0.60
CA LEU A 625 -27.30 -11.18 1.22
C LEU A 625 -27.52 -10.38 2.51
N PHE A 626 -26.53 -10.40 3.39
CA PHE A 626 -26.55 -9.68 4.66
C PHE A 626 -25.16 -9.16 5.00
N HIS A 627 -25.06 -8.11 5.83
CA HIS A 627 -23.77 -7.56 6.20
C HIS A 627 -23.79 -6.81 7.53
N THR A 628 -22.64 -6.77 8.18
CA THR A 628 -22.34 -5.79 9.23
C THR A 628 -21.81 -4.50 8.62
N ASN A 629 -21.61 -3.48 9.45
CA ASN A 629 -20.69 -2.38 9.16
C ASN A 629 -19.23 -2.85 9.24
N LEU A 630 -18.30 -1.98 8.83
CA LEU A 630 -16.89 -2.13 9.13
C LEU A 630 -16.65 -1.83 10.61
N LEU A 631 -16.36 -2.87 11.38
CA LEU A 631 -16.14 -2.77 12.82
C LEU A 631 -14.70 -2.35 13.10
N GLN A 632 -14.55 -1.43 14.06
CA GLN A 632 -13.25 -1.04 14.62
C GLN A 632 -12.70 -2.16 15.52
N PRO A 633 -11.40 -2.14 15.87
CA PRO A 633 -10.84 -3.01 16.91
C PRO A 633 -11.67 -2.96 18.20
N GLU A 634 -11.83 -4.11 18.85
CA GLU A 634 -12.57 -4.28 20.10
C GLU A 634 -14.04 -3.81 20.07
N SER A 635 -14.67 -3.85 18.89
CA SER A 635 -16.09 -3.49 18.71
C SER A 635 -16.93 -4.68 18.21
N SER A 636 -18.25 -4.59 18.38
CA SER A 636 -19.18 -5.68 18.07
C SER A 636 -20.47 -5.15 17.44
N GLU A 637 -21.08 -5.95 16.58
CA GLU A 637 -22.39 -5.67 15.99
C GLU A 637 -23.24 -6.94 15.90
N SER A 638 -24.54 -6.81 16.15
CA SER A 638 -25.53 -7.87 15.92
C SER A 638 -26.26 -7.64 14.61
N LEU A 639 -26.53 -8.72 13.89
CA LEU A 639 -27.28 -8.76 12.65
C LEU A 639 -28.43 -9.76 12.79
N TYR A 640 -29.64 -9.34 12.40
CA TYR A 640 -30.85 -10.16 12.39
C TYR A 640 -31.27 -10.44 10.95
N PHE A 641 -31.44 -11.71 10.61
CA PHE A 641 -31.88 -12.08 9.26
C PHE A 641 -32.60 -13.42 9.22
N THR A 642 -33.49 -13.58 8.25
CA THR A 642 -34.05 -14.89 7.91
C THR A 642 -33.07 -15.63 7.02
N ALA A 643 -32.64 -16.81 7.43
CA ALA A 643 -31.70 -17.64 6.68
C ALA A 643 -32.25 -17.98 5.28
N PRO A 644 -31.41 -18.08 4.25
CA PRO A 644 -31.84 -18.50 2.92
C PRO A 644 -32.66 -19.79 2.98
N THR A 645 -33.72 -19.87 2.17
CA THR A 645 -34.59 -21.06 2.13
C THR A 645 -34.00 -22.19 1.30
N GLN A 646 -33.04 -21.89 0.42
CA GLN A 646 -32.33 -22.88 -0.38
C GLN A 646 -31.16 -23.47 0.43
N PRO A 647 -31.19 -24.78 0.75
CA PRO A 647 -30.06 -25.46 1.36
C PRO A 647 -28.80 -25.38 0.48
N GLY A 648 -27.64 -25.31 1.12
CA GLY A 648 -26.36 -25.19 0.42
C GLY A 648 -25.31 -24.50 1.26
N THR A 649 -24.10 -24.41 0.71
CA THR A 649 -22.98 -23.71 1.36
C THR A 649 -22.89 -22.28 0.83
N TYR A 650 -23.16 -21.33 1.71
CA TYR A 650 -22.92 -19.91 1.54
C TYR A 650 -21.59 -19.56 2.22
N THR A 651 -21.14 -18.33 2.02
CA THR A 651 -19.90 -17.83 2.63
C THR A 651 -20.19 -16.56 3.40
N TYR A 652 -19.67 -16.46 4.62
CA TYR A 652 -19.45 -15.18 5.28
C TYR A 652 -17.99 -14.79 5.07
N VAL A 653 -17.77 -13.56 4.63
CA VAL A 653 -16.46 -13.08 4.18
C VAL A 653 -16.22 -11.66 4.67
N CYS A 654 -14.96 -11.32 4.96
CA CYS A 654 -14.56 -9.94 5.13
C CYS A 654 -14.27 -9.31 3.78
N THR A 655 -15.00 -8.25 3.42
CA THR A 655 -14.82 -7.52 2.15
C THR A 655 -14.00 -6.25 2.30
N TYR A 656 -13.44 -5.99 3.49
CA TYR A 656 -12.38 -5.00 3.62
C TYR A 656 -11.27 -5.33 2.60
N PRO A 657 -10.75 -4.36 1.83
CA PRO A 657 -9.95 -4.68 0.66
C PRO A 657 -8.72 -5.52 1.00
N GLY A 658 -8.45 -6.52 0.15
CA GLY A 658 -7.42 -7.53 0.38
C GLY A 658 -7.82 -8.69 1.30
N HIS A 659 -8.87 -8.57 2.14
CA HIS A 659 -9.22 -9.62 3.11
C HIS A 659 -10.01 -10.78 2.50
N HIS A 660 -10.82 -10.53 1.46
CA HIS A 660 -11.79 -11.50 0.94
C HIS A 660 -11.18 -12.82 0.47
N THR A 661 -9.88 -12.84 0.12
CA THR A 661 -9.17 -14.04 -0.35
C THR A 661 -8.70 -14.96 0.78
N LEU A 662 -8.65 -14.46 2.02
CA LEU A 662 -8.13 -15.18 3.20
C LEU A 662 -9.18 -15.32 4.30
N MET A 663 -9.96 -14.26 4.55
CA MET A 663 -10.86 -14.16 5.69
C MET A 663 -12.28 -14.58 5.32
N GLN A 664 -12.50 -15.90 5.30
CA GLN A 664 -13.76 -16.53 4.93
C GLN A 664 -14.17 -17.59 5.95
N GLY A 665 -15.47 -17.82 6.09
CA GLY A 665 -16.03 -18.99 6.74
C GLY A 665 -17.32 -19.45 6.06
N LYS A 666 -17.73 -20.68 6.34
CA LYS A 666 -18.86 -21.33 5.66
C LYS A 666 -20.14 -21.16 6.45
N LEU A 667 -21.19 -20.67 5.80
CA LEU A 667 -22.56 -20.72 6.33
C LEU A 667 -23.31 -21.85 5.61
N VAL A 668 -23.44 -23.00 6.26
CA VAL A 668 -24.11 -24.17 5.71
C VAL A 668 -25.59 -24.11 6.07
N ILE A 669 -26.44 -23.96 5.06
CA ILE A 669 -27.88 -23.99 5.22
C ILE A 669 -28.36 -25.43 5.06
N VAL A 670 -28.92 -26.00 6.13
CA VAL A 670 -29.46 -27.36 6.20
C VAL A 670 -30.99 -27.37 6.16
N LYS A 671 -31.58 -28.54 5.88
CA LYS A 671 -33.05 -28.70 5.80
C LYS A 671 -33.74 -28.63 7.17
#